data_AF-A0A7V9LDU9-F1
#
_entry.id   AF-A0A7V9LDU9-F1
#
_cell.length_a   1.000
_cell.length_b   1.000
_cell.length_c   1.000
_cell.angle_alpha   90.00
_cell.angle_beta   90.00
_cell.angle_gamma   90.00
#
_symmetry.space_group_name_H-M   'P 1'
#
loop_
_entity.id
_entity.type
_entity.pdbx_description
1 polymer ?
#
loop_
_entity_poly.entity_id
_entity_poly.type
_entity_poly.pdbx_seq_one_letter_code
_entity_poly.pdbx_strand_id
1 'polypeptide(L)'
;VDGGKAGRNNTPLRIIVPKGRAGDAAYATKSTPELLTRLEDYFGMAYPYEKLDQIAVPRKGGAMENAGLITYGQGLLIWPAEEETISRKKRFASIATHEIGHHWFGDLVTLAWWDDLWLNESFASWIEDVIVGPWQPTWAVDVGLVSSRSGAMRGDTLKSSRKIRQPIESKHDIAAAFDGITYGKGSAVLRMVEAWLGADKFKQAVRKYTAAHAHGVATTKDFLAALSAEAGIDVGPVMSSFLDHPGVPLVTVELQCPKDAAPKLALAQQRYTTIGSTIASEQTWHIPLCVEFGGDKPEGRTCTVFSQTTGELALPTKTCPKWVLANDGELGYYRVAYKGDLLDKLMAIAPKQLTMPERIGLYGDLAALVDADRAPISKVLELAPKLAKEDNRHLLSTASSFAGYLSAEYVPKKLRPNRARFVRKLFGARAKKLGWSSPKDEPDDTRLMRSTMLSWVAHTGEDPQIIAAAKKLADKWLVDKKAIDPDLVGLVLGIAARFGDRAFFDKLHAAAKVEKERKERGQLIGAMGDFRDPEIVKTAMAIALTDEFPSYESISLVWSALNEDTRELAYDFIKKNHDALIAKLPRDYSLHSVAGSFCDEAHRADAEAFFKDKVAKTPGGPRSFAQTLERVDLCIARKKAHGPGIEAFLAKQ
;
A
#
# COMPACT_ATOMS: atom_id res chain seq x y z
N VAL A 1 -18.06 -19.78 -18.02
CA VAL A 1 -16.82 -20.32 -18.61
C VAL A 1 -16.43 -21.52 -17.79
N ASP A 2 -16.20 -22.67 -18.42
CA ASP A 2 -15.74 -23.88 -17.73
C ASP A 2 -14.27 -23.69 -17.32
N GLY A 3 -14.01 -23.77 -16.01
CA GLY A 3 -12.66 -23.69 -15.42
C GLY A 3 -11.99 -25.04 -15.26
N GLY A 4 -12.63 -26.13 -15.72
CA GLY A 4 -12.18 -27.48 -15.54
C GLY A 4 -12.42 -27.99 -14.12
N LYS A 5 -11.53 -28.86 -13.66
CA LYS A 5 -11.54 -29.42 -12.32
C LYS A 5 -10.13 -29.38 -11.74
N ALA A 6 -10.00 -29.17 -10.44
CA ALA A 6 -8.70 -29.09 -9.79
C ALA A 6 -8.72 -29.59 -8.35
N GLY A 7 -7.53 -29.72 -7.78
CA GLY A 7 -7.35 -30.17 -6.40
C GLY A 7 -7.64 -31.65 -6.16
N ARG A 8 -7.49 -32.05 -4.91
CA ARG A 8 -7.57 -33.41 -4.38
C ARG A 8 -8.93 -34.06 -4.60
N ASN A 9 -10.00 -33.26 -4.58
CA ASN A 9 -11.37 -33.71 -4.79
C ASN A 9 -11.86 -33.58 -6.24
N ASN A 10 -10.99 -33.18 -7.18
CA ASN A 10 -11.38 -32.91 -8.57
C ASN A 10 -12.55 -31.91 -8.63
N THR A 11 -12.46 -30.86 -7.81
CA THR A 11 -13.49 -29.83 -7.60
C THR A 11 -13.80 -29.12 -8.90
N PRO A 12 -15.07 -29.13 -9.39
CA PRO A 12 -15.50 -28.35 -10.55
C PRO A 12 -15.32 -26.84 -10.35
N LEU A 13 -14.75 -26.19 -11.36
CA LEU A 13 -14.45 -24.76 -11.36
C LEU A 13 -15.24 -24.05 -12.46
N ARG A 14 -15.85 -22.90 -12.15
CA ARG A 14 -16.53 -22.07 -13.17
C ARG A 14 -16.28 -20.60 -12.97
N ILE A 15 -16.04 -19.88 -14.07
CA ILE A 15 -16.01 -18.42 -14.08
C ILE A 15 -17.31 -17.90 -14.70
N ILE A 16 -18.11 -17.20 -13.92
CA ILE A 16 -19.42 -16.65 -14.29
C ILE A 16 -19.22 -15.19 -14.70
N VAL A 17 -19.61 -14.87 -15.94
CA VAL A 17 -19.35 -13.57 -16.57
C VAL A 17 -20.60 -13.05 -17.29
N PRO A 18 -20.72 -11.73 -17.52
CA PRO A 18 -21.75 -11.19 -18.39
C PRO A 18 -21.75 -11.87 -19.78
N LYS A 19 -22.95 -12.05 -20.36
CA LYS A 19 -23.10 -12.67 -21.68
C LYS A 19 -22.22 -11.95 -22.72
N GLY A 20 -21.47 -12.72 -23.51
CA GLY A 20 -20.55 -12.20 -24.53
C GLY A 20 -19.13 -11.89 -24.05
N ARG A 21 -18.83 -12.02 -22.74
CA ARG A 21 -17.52 -11.71 -22.15
C ARG A 21 -16.72 -12.96 -21.75
N ALA A 22 -17.00 -14.11 -22.37
CA ALA A 22 -16.35 -15.38 -22.01
C ALA A 22 -14.84 -15.36 -22.24
N GLY A 23 -14.36 -14.71 -23.32
CA GLY A 23 -12.94 -14.59 -23.63
C GLY A 23 -12.15 -13.81 -22.58
N ASP A 24 -12.79 -12.87 -21.91
CA ASP A 24 -12.16 -11.98 -20.92
C ASP A 24 -11.79 -12.69 -19.60
N ALA A 25 -12.28 -13.91 -19.39
CA ALA A 25 -11.97 -14.73 -18.23
C ALA A 25 -10.73 -15.63 -18.43
N ALA A 26 -10.00 -15.48 -19.53
CA ALA A 26 -8.92 -16.40 -19.92
C ALA A 26 -7.86 -16.58 -18.81
N TYR A 27 -7.38 -15.49 -18.22
CA TYR A 27 -6.38 -15.55 -17.15
C TYR A 27 -6.94 -16.24 -15.89
N ALA A 28 -8.11 -15.81 -15.41
CA ALA A 28 -8.77 -16.39 -14.24
C ALA A 28 -9.03 -17.90 -14.40
N THR A 29 -9.49 -18.31 -15.59
CA THR A 29 -9.73 -19.72 -15.95
C THR A 29 -8.43 -20.52 -15.91
N LYS A 30 -7.32 -19.94 -16.40
CA LYS A 30 -6.00 -20.59 -16.44
C LYS A 30 -5.36 -20.73 -15.05
N SER A 31 -5.44 -19.70 -14.20
CA SER A 31 -4.68 -19.67 -12.95
C SER A 31 -5.42 -20.27 -11.75
N THR A 32 -6.76 -20.24 -11.74
CA THR A 32 -7.55 -20.75 -10.59
C THR A 32 -7.25 -22.21 -10.23
N PRO A 33 -7.15 -23.17 -11.17
CA PRO A 33 -6.80 -24.56 -10.86
C PRO A 33 -5.50 -24.71 -10.08
N GLU A 34 -4.47 -23.96 -10.51
CA GLU A 34 -3.13 -23.98 -9.91
C GLU A 34 -3.14 -23.34 -8.51
N LEU A 35 -3.83 -22.22 -8.34
CA LEU A 35 -3.97 -21.55 -7.04
C LEU A 35 -4.69 -22.45 -6.02
N LEU A 36 -5.78 -23.10 -6.43
CA LEU A 36 -6.51 -24.02 -5.57
C LEU A 36 -5.64 -25.19 -5.11
N THR A 37 -4.92 -25.82 -6.05
CA THR A 37 -4.05 -26.97 -5.75
C THR A 37 -2.94 -26.58 -4.77
N ARG A 38 -2.32 -25.41 -4.94
CA ARG A 38 -1.28 -24.91 -4.03
C ARG A 38 -1.81 -24.62 -2.62
N LEU A 39 -3.02 -24.08 -2.52
CA LEU A 39 -3.68 -23.84 -1.22
C LEU A 39 -3.99 -25.16 -0.51
N GLU A 40 -4.55 -26.15 -1.21
CA GLU A 40 -4.77 -27.48 -0.65
C GLU A 40 -3.47 -28.15 -0.19
N ASP A 41 -2.38 -27.97 -0.95
CA ASP A 41 -1.06 -28.48 -0.57
C ASP A 41 -0.51 -27.77 0.66
N TYR A 42 -0.71 -26.45 0.79
CA TYR A 42 -0.32 -25.73 2.00
C TYR A 42 -1.10 -26.21 3.21
N PHE A 43 -2.44 -26.21 3.15
CA PHE A 43 -3.31 -26.62 4.25
C PHE A 43 -3.31 -28.13 4.49
N GLY A 44 -2.75 -28.93 3.58
CA GLY A 44 -2.76 -30.38 3.69
C GLY A 44 -4.16 -30.99 3.67
N MET A 45 -5.16 -30.24 3.22
CA MET A 45 -6.58 -30.55 3.29
C MET A 45 -7.22 -30.21 1.95
N ALA A 46 -8.12 -31.06 1.47
CA ALA A 46 -8.86 -30.79 0.25
C ALA A 46 -9.81 -29.59 0.42
N TYR A 47 -10.12 -28.92 -0.68
CA TYR A 47 -11.17 -27.90 -0.72
C TYR A 47 -12.50 -28.49 -0.22
N PRO A 48 -13.15 -27.86 0.76
CA PRO A 48 -14.21 -28.53 1.52
C PRO A 48 -15.60 -28.50 0.85
N TYR A 49 -15.78 -27.78 -0.26
CA TYR A 49 -17.09 -27.62 -0.91
C TYR A 49 -17.17 -28.30 -2.28
N GLU A 50 -18.39 -28.63 -2.71
CA GLU A 50 -18.64 -29.43 -3.92
C GLU A 50 -18.20 -28.76 -5.23
N LYS A 51 -18.11 -27.43 -5.26
CA LYS A 51 -17.70 -26.63 -6.43
C LYS A 51 -17.03 -25.33 -5.99
N LEU A 52 -16.28 -24.71 -6.89
CA LEU A 52 -15.76 -23.36 -6.72
C LEU A 52 -16.10 -22.50 -7.94
N ASP A 53 -17.07 -21.62 -7.76
CA ASP A 53 -17.48 -20.63 -8.75
C ASP A 53 -16.87 -19.27 -8.41
N GLN A 54 -16.53 -18.50 -9.45
CA GLN A 54 -16.12 -17.11 -9.34
C GLN A 54 -16.98 -16.25 -10.26
N ILE A 55 -17.64 -15.23 -9.73
CA ILE A 55 -18.58 -14.39 -10.49
C ILE A 55 -18.12 -12.94 -10.60
N ALA A 56 -18.12 -12.41 -11.81
CA ALA A 56 -17.88 -11.00 -12.09
C ALA A 56 -19.16 -10.20 -11.83
N VAL A 57 -19.20 -9.42 -10.76
CA VAL A 57 -20.33 -8.59 -10.36
C VAL A 57 -20.10 -7.15 -10.84
N PRO A 58 -20.93 -6.62 -11.75
CA PRO A 58 -20.87 -5.23 -12.15
C PRO A 58 -21.07 -4.31 -10.94
N ARG A 59 -20.26 -3.24 -10.85
CA ARG A 59 -20.36 -2.18 -9.81
C ARG A 59 -20.05 -2.63 -8.37
N LYS A 60 -19.61 -3.86 -8.13
CA LYS A 60 -19.01 -4.26 -6.84
C LYS A 60 -17.57 -3.72 -6.74
N GLY A 61 -17.21 -3.25 -5.54
CA GLY A 61 -15.80 -3.03 -5.15
C GLY A 61 -15.27 -4.27 -4.41
N GLY A 62 -13.98 -4.57 -4.59
CA GLY A 62 -13.32 -5.70 -3.92
C GLY A 62 -13.86 -7.07 -4.34
N ALA A 63 -13.67 -8.07 -3.46
CA ALA A 63 -14.21 -9.41 -3.61
C ALA A 63 -15.01 -9.84 -2.35
N MET A 64 -15.44 -11.10 -2.25
CA MET A 64 -16.11 -11.69 -1.08
C MET A 64 -16.17 -13.21 -1.28
N GLU A 65 -15.77 -13.93 -0.25
CA GLU A 65 -15.35 -15.32 -0.22
C GLU A 65 -16.48 -16.35 -0.16
N ASN A 66 -17.76 -15.94 -0.31
CA ASN A 66 -18.92 -16.81 -0.02
C ASN A 66 -18.71 -18.26 -0.47
N ALA A 67 -18.81 -19.21 0.46
CA ALA A 67 -18.48 -20.62 0.26
C ALA A 67 -18.96 -21.20 -1.10
N GLY A 68 -17.99 -21.53 -1.95
CA GLY A 68 -18.22 -22.09 -3.28
C GLY A 68 -18.65 -21.09 -4.37
N LEU A 69 -18.93 -19.82 -4.06
CA LEU A 69 -19.25 -18.76 -5.01
C LEU A 69 -18.60 -17.43 -4.62
N ILE A 70 -17.33 -17.25 -5.00
CA ILE A 70 -16.61 -16.01 -4.76
C ILE A 70 -17.15 -14.92 -5.68
N THR A 71 -17.46 -13.74 -5.13
CA THR A 71 -17.89 -12.59 -5.92
C THR A 71 -16.76 -11.60 -6.12
N TYR A 72 -16.53 -11.12 -7.34
CA TYR A 72 -15.50 -10.14 -7.65
C TYR A 72 -16.11 -8.89 -8.27
N GLY A 73 -15.58 -7.71 -7.95
CA GLY A 73 -15.75 -6.56 -8.82
C GLY A 73 -15.25 -6.89 -10.23
N GLN A 74 -16.05 -6.63 -11.26
CA GLN A 74 -15.79 -7.10 -12.64
C GLN A 74 -14.34 -6.92 -13.12
N GLY A 75 -13.74 -5.74 -12.90
CA GLY A 75 -12.38 -5.43 -13.35
C GLY A 75 -11.26 -6.15 -12.58
N LEU A 76 -11.59 -6.89 -11.51
CA LEU A 76 -10.65 -7.76 -10.80
C LEU A 76 -10.58 -9.16 -11.41
N LEU A 77 -11.67 -9.64 -12.03
CA LEU A 77 -11.79 -11.02 -12.51
C LEU A 77 -11.66 -11.15 -14.03
N ILE A 78 -12.15 -10.16 -14.80
CA ILE A 78 -12.19 -10.25 -16.27
C ILE A 78 -11.70 -8.98 -16.96
N TRP A 79 -10.98 -9.15 -18.07
CA TRP A 79 -10.53 -8.09 -18.97
C TRP A 79 -10.28 -8.61 -20.40
N PRO A 80 -10.42 -7.79 -21.44
CA PRO A 80 -10.06 -8.16 -22.81
C PRO A 80 -8.58 -8.58 -22.95
N ALA A 81 -8.24 -9.43 -23.92
CA ALA A 81 -6.88 -9.97 -24.07
C ALA A 81 -5.83 -8.88 -24.38
N GLU A 82 -6.21 -7.89 -25.17
CA GLU A 82 -5.42 -6.69 -25.51
C GLU A 82 -5.14 -5.78 -24.32
N GLU A 83 -5.89 -5.98 -23.24
CA GLU A 83 -5.83 -5.24 -21.99
C GLU A 83 -5.06 -5.98 -20.89
N GLU A 84 -4.55 -7.18 -21.18
CA GLU A 84 -3.86 -7.98 -20.19
C GLU A 84 -2.51 -7.37 -19.80
N THR A 85 -2.37 -7.02 -18.52
CA THR A 85 -1.15 -6.40 -17.99
C THR A 85 -0.64 -7.17 -16.77
N ILE A 86 0.65 -7.05 -16.48
CA ILE A 86 1.24 -7.74 -15.33
C ILE A 86 0.69 -7.23 -14.01
N SER A 87 0.37 -5.93 -13.91
CA SER A 87 -0.32 -5.39 -12.73
C SER A 87 -1.66 -6.09 -12.50
N ARG A 88 -2.45 -6.32 -13.56
CA ARG A 88 -3.73 -7.04 -13.47
C ARG A 88 -3.54 -8.50 -13.09
N LYS A 89 -2.57 -9.20 -13.70
CA LYS A 89 -2.24 -10.59 -13.35
C LYS A 89 -1.87 -10.74 -11.88
N LYS A 90 -0.94 -9.90 -11.40
CA LYS A 90 -0.52 -9.86 -9.98
C LYS A 90 -1.70 -9.61 -9.06
N ARG A 91 -2.53 -8.62 -9.39
CA ARG A 91 -3.69 -8.24 -8.58
C ARG A 91 -4.75 -9.34 -8.54
N PHE A 92 -5.07 -9.98 -9.67
CA PHE A 92 -5.99 -11.11 -9.68
C PHE A 92 -5.42 -12.29 -8.89
N ALA A 93 -4.15 -12.64 -9.11
CA ALA A 93 -3.50 -13.75 -8.42
C ALA A 93 -3.55 -13.60 -6.89
N SER A 94 -3.21 -12.40 -6.38
CA SER A 94 -3.24 -12.12 -4.95
C SER A 94 -4.67 -12.19 -4.41
N ILE A 95 -5.63 -11.47 -5.02
CA ILE A 95 -7.03 -11.49 -4.56
C ILE A 95 -7.63 -12.90 -4.69
N ALA A 96 -7.43 -13.61 -5.79
CA ALA A 96 -7.95 -14.97 -5.94
C ALA A 96 -7.36 -15.93 -4.89
N THR A 97 -6.08 -15.79 -4.54
CA THR A 97 -5.47 -16.57 -3.46
C THR A 97 -6.09 -16.22 -2.11
N HIS A 98 -6.34 -14.93 -1.84
CA HIS A 98 -7.03 -14.44 -0.64
C HIS A 98 -8.42 -15.09 -0.48
N GLU A 99 -9.26 -14.94 -1.51
CA GLU A 99 -10.65 -15.40 -1.49
C GLU A 99 -10.76 -16.93 -1.49
N ILE A 100 -9.86 -17.64 -2.17
CA ILE A 100 -9.84 -19.11 -2.11
C ILE A 100 -9.30 -19.56 -0.73
N GLY A 101 -8.32 -18.85 -0.17
CA GLY A 101 -7.76 -19.13 1.16
C GLY A 101 -8.79 -19.03 2.29
N HIS A 102 -9.75 -18.11 2.17
CA HIS A 102 -10.87 -17.99 3.11
C HIS A 102 -11.71 -19.25 3.28
N HIS A 103 -11.70 -20.15 2.29
CA HIS A 103 -12.44 -21.40 2.40
C HIS A 103 -11.87 -22.33 3.48
N TRP A 104 -10.63 -22.12 3.94
CA TRP A 104 -10.07 -22.71 5.16
C TRP A 104 -10.15 -21.78 6.36
N PHE A 105 -9.85 -20.49 6.18
CA PHE A 105 -9.87 -19.45 7.22
C PHE A 105 -10.99 -18.43 6.98
N GLY A 106 -12.19 -18.76 7.48
CA GLY A 106 -13.37 -17.93 7.40
C GLY A 106 -14.64 -18.72 7.15
N ASP A 107 -14.60 -19.65 6.19
CA ASP A 107 -15.75 -20.51 5.90
C ASP A 107 -15.69 -21.84 6.66
N LEU A 108 -14.60 -22.61 6.51
CA LEU A 108 -14.47 -23.91 7.18
C LEU A 108 -14.23 -23.76 8.68
N VAL A 109 -13.35 -22.82 9.05
CA VAL A 109 -13.14 -22.40 10.44
C VAL A 109 -13.51 -20.93 10.52
N THR A 110 -14.61 -20.63 11.21
CA THR A 110 -15.09 -19.25 11.36
C THR A 110 -14.66 -18.70 12.72
N LEU A 111 -14.24 -17.44 12.77
CA LEU A 111 -14.04 -16.72 14.04
C LEU A 111 -15.29 -16.76 14.94
N ALA A 112 -15.09 -16.81 16.26
CA ALA A 112 -16.20 -16.78 17.21
C ALA A 112 -16.96 -15.45 17.23
N TRP A 113 -16.23 -14.35 17.12
CA TRP A 113 -16.80 -13.01 17.07
C TRP A 113 -15.84 -12.03 16.40
N TRP A 114 -16.37 -10.93 15.89
CA TRP A 114 -15.68 -9.95 15.04
C TRP A 114 -14.44 -9.31 15.66
N ASP A 115 -14.25 -9.41 16.97
CA ASP A 115 -12.99 -9.03 17.61
C ASP A 115 -11.81 -9.87 17.13
N ASP A 116 -12.07 -11.13 16.75
CA ASP A 116 -11.13 -12.07 16.15
C ASP A 116 -11.15 -12.07 14.61
N LEU A 117 -11.69 -11.03 13.95
CA LEU A 117 -11.75 -10.92 12.47
C LEU A 117 -10.40 -11.16 11.78
N TRP A 118 -9.30 -10.83 12.46
CA TRP A 118 -7.94 -11.06 11.97
C TRP A 118 -7.65 -12.54 11.66
N LEU A 119 -8.30 -13.49 12.34
CA LEU A 119 -8.17 -14.93 12.03
C LEU A 119 -8.61 -15.25 10.60
N ASN A 120 -9.54 -14.49 10.03
CA ASN A 120 -9.91 -14.63 8.62
C ASN A 120 -8.98 -13.79 7.75
N GLU A 121 -9.09 -12.47 7.90
CA GLU A 121 -8.58 -11.50 6.93
C GLU A 121 -7.06 -11.40 6.95
N SER A 122 -6.43 -11.48 8.13
CA SER A 122 -4.96 -11.43 8.22
C SER A 122 -4.35 -12.71 7.68
N PHE A 123 -4.99 -13.86 7.91
CA PHE A 123 -4.55 -15.15 7.36
C PHE A 123 -4.71 -15.21 5.86
N ALA A 124 -5.88 -14.80 5.36
CA ALA A 124 -6.12 -14.70 3.92
C ALA A 124 -5.11 -13.77 3.27
N SER A 125 -4.78 -12.63 3.89
CA SER A 125 -3.71 -11.75 3.39
C SER A 125 -2.31 -12.34 3.47
N TRP A 126 -1.97 -13.06 4.53
CA TRP A 126 -0.64 -13.67 4.67
C TRP A 126 -0.44 -14.85 3.71
N ILE A 127 -1.47 -15.67 3.48
CA ILE A 127 -1.34 -16.84 2.61
C ILE A 127 -1.18 -16.45 1.14
N GLU A 128 -1.62 -15.25 0.73
CA GLU A 128 -1.31 -14.67 -0.59
C GLU A 128 0.19 -14.78 -0.90
N ASP A 129 1.02 -14.38 0.05
CA ASP A 129 2.46 -14.28 -0.10
C ASP A 129 3.11 -15.66 -0.20
N VAL A 130 2.67 -16.54 0.70
CA VAL A 130 3.15 -17.92 0.85
C VAL A 130 2.90 -18.74 -0.42
N ILE A 131 1.82 -18.44 -1.14
CA ILE A 131 1.44 -19.15 -2.37
C ILE A 131 1.97 -18.45 -3.62
N VAL A 132 1.73 -17.15 -3.76
CA VAL A 132 2.06 -16.40 -4.98
C VAL A 132 3.57 -16.21 -5.13
N GLY A 133 4.31 -15.99 -4.05
CA GLY A 133 5.77 -15.81 -4.08
C GLY A 133 6.49 -16.98 -4.76
N PRO A 134 6.36 -18.22 -4.25
CA PRO A 134 6.94 -19.40 -4.86
C PRO A 134 6.35 -19.76 -6.24
N TRP A 135 5.09 -19.43 -6.50
CA TRP A 135 4.45 -19.67 -7.79
C TRP A 135 4.97 -18.74 -8.90
N GLN A 136 5.26 -17.48 -8.56
CA GLN A 136 5.70 -16.44 -9.50
C GLN A 136 6.93 -15.69 -8.97
N PRO A 137 8.12 -16.33 -8.92
CA PRO A 137 9.31 -15.75 -8.29
C PRO A 137 9.79 -14.45 -8.96
N THR A 138 9.54 -14.27 -10.27
CA THR A 138 9.89 -13.05 -11.00
C THR A 138 9.07 -11.83 -10.58
N TRP A 139 8.00 -12.02 -9.79
CA TRP A 139 7.16 -10.92 -9.36
C TRP A 139 7.73 -10.12 -8.19
N ALA A 140 8.79 -10.62 -7.53
CA ALA A 140 9.44 -10.02 -6.36
C ALA A 140 8.43 -9.64 -5.26
N VAL A 141 7.61 -10.64 -4.88
CA VAL A 141 6.54 -10.49 -3.88
C VAL A 141 7.13 -10.02 -2.56
N ASP A 142 8.21 -10.66 -2.10
CA ASP A 142 9.00 -10.33 -0.90
C ASP A 142 9.32 -8.83 -0.76
N VAL A 143 9.76 -8.17 -1.83
CA VAL A 143 10.04 -6.72 -1.82
C VAL A 143 8.76 -5.90 -1.70
N GLY A 144 7.69 -6.35 -2.35
CA GLY A 144 6.34 -5.79 -2.20
C GLY A 144 5.83 -5.87 -0.76
N LEU A 145 6.18 -6.92 -0.01
CA LEU A 145 5.76 -7.12 1.37
C LEU A 145 6.39 -6.17 2.35
N VAL A 146 7.67 -5.84 2.16
CA VAL A 146 8.33 -4.81 2.95
C VAL A 146 7.68 -3.44 2.71
N SER A 147 7.27 -3.18 1.47
CA SER A 147 6.54 -1.97 1.09
C SER A 147 5.13 -1.92 1.70
N SER A 148 4.39 -3.04 1.66
CA SER A 148 3.06 -3.19 2.25
C SER A 148 3.09 -3.04 3.77
N ARG A 149 4.04 -3.73 4.44
CA ARG A 149 4.33 -3.59 5.88
C ARG A 149 4.56 -2.13 6.25
N SER A 150 5.39 -1.43 5.48
CA SER A 150 5.65 -0.01 5.71
C SER A 150 4.40 0.86 5.53
N GLY A 151 3.50 0.50 4.61
CA GLY A 151 2.19 1.13 4.46
C GLY A 151 1.29 0.94 5.67
N ALA A 152 1.18 -0.30 6.18
CA ALA A 152 0.42 -0.60 7.39
C ALA A 152 0.96 0.19 8.60
N MET A 153 2.29 0.25 8.76
CA MET A 153 2.93 1.02 9.82
C MET A 153 2.58 2.52 9.80
N ARG A 154 2.41 3.14 8.62
CA ARG A 154 1.98 4.56 8.52
C ARG A 154 0.54 4.77 9.03
N GLY A 155 -0.34 3.80 8.83
CA GLY A 155 -1.68 3.84 9.40
C GLY A 155 -1.66 3.62 10.92
N ASP A 156 -0.76 2.75 11.38
CA ASP A 156 -0.69 2.33 12.77
C ASP A 156 -0.01 3.34 13.70
N THR A 157 0.72 4.32 13.16
CA THR A 157 1.29 5.43 13.94
C THR A 157 0.28 6.46 14.40
N LEU A 158 -0.94 6.41 13.88
CA LEU A 158 -2.01 7.33 14.24
C LEU A 158 -2.56 7.01 15.64
N LYS A 159 -2.94 8.04 16.39
CA LYS A 159 -3.65 7.95 17.68
C LYS A 159 -5.02 7.34 17.50
N SER A 160 -5.62 7.60 16.34
CA SER A 160 -6.86 6.97 15.86
C SER A 160 -6.66 5.55 15.29
N SER A 161 -5.44 5.00 15.33
CA SER A 161 -5.21 3.58 15.05
C SER A 161 -5.85 2.71 16.12
N ARG A 162 -6.19 1.49 15.74
CA ARG A 162 -6.78 0.49 16.63
C ARG A 162 -5.85 -0.69 16.86
N LYS A 163 -6.27 -1.53 17.79
CA LYS A 163 -5.73 -2.88 17.99
C LYS A 163 -6.20 -3.78 16.85
N ILE A 164 -5.40 -4.80 16.51
CA ILE A 164 -5.84 -5.83 15.55
C ILE A 164 -7.05 -6.55 16.14
N ARG A 165 -6.94 -7.00 17.39
CA ARG A 165 -8.02 -7.59 18.16
C ARG A 165 -8.67 -6.51 19.03
N GLN A 166 -9.79 -6.00 18.57
CA GLN A 166 -10.53 -4.91 19.22
C GLN A 166 -11.96 -5.37 19.54
N PRO A 167 -12.52 -5.04 20.71
CA PRO A 167 -13.95 -5.22 20.97
C PRO A 167 -14.80 -4.55 19.88
N ILE A 168 -15.78 -5.30 19.37
CA ILE A 168 -16.72 -4.85 18.34
C ILE A 168 -18.10 -4.73 18.98
N GLU A 169 -18.54 -3.49 19.20
CA GLU A 169 -19.78 -3.17 19.92
C GLU A 169 -20.84 -2.55 19.01
N SER A 170 -20.44 -2.07 17.82
CA SER A 170 -21.32 -1.41 16.88
C SER A 170 -21.02 -1.75 15.42
N LYS A 171 -21.94 -1.38 14.52
CA LYS A 171 -21.71 -1.47 13.08
C LYS A 171 -20.59 -0.54 12.59
N HIS A 172 -20.31 0.54 13.32
CA HIS A 172 -19.16 1.39 13.00
C HIS A 172 -17.85 0.65 13.26
N ASP A 173 -17.80 -0.15 14.33
CA ASP A 173 -16.60 -0.92 14.69
C ASP A 173 -16.35 -2.03 13.67
N ILE A 174 -17.41 -2.75 13.25
CA ILE A 174 -17.31 -3.75 12.17
C ILE A 174 -16.72 -3.12 10.91
N ALA A 175 -17.34 -2.05 10.40
CA ALA A 175 -16.89 -1.38 9.17
C ALA A 175 -15.45 -0.85 9.30
N ALA A 176 -15.06 -0.35 10.47
CA ALA A 176 -13.72 0.15 10.72
C ALA A 176 -12.67 -0.95 10.95
N ALA A 177 -13.09 -2.20 11.21
CA ALA A 177 -12.19 -3.35 11.34
C ALA A 177 -11.72 -3.89 9.98
N PHE A 178 -12.44 -3.60 8.89
CA PHE A 178 -12.00 -3.88 7.52
C PHE A 178 -11.04 -2.78 7.01
N ASP A 179 -9.90 -2.62 7.68
CA ASP A 179 -8.89 -1.60 7.37
C ASP A 179 -7.47 -2.18 7.27
N GLY A 180 -6.50 -1.34 6.91
CA GLY A 180 -5.09 -1.75 6.77
C GLY A 180 -4.43 -2.31 8.05
N ILE A 181 -5.06 -2.21 9.22
CA ILE A 181 -4.58 -2.84 10.45
C ILE A 181 -4.89 -4.34 10.44
N THR A 182 -6.13 -4.73 10.11
CA THR A 182 -6.47 -6.16 10.01
C THR A 182 -5.70 -6.83 8.87
N TYR A 183 -5.76 -6.25 7.67
CA TYR A 183 -5.09 -6.85 6.50
C TYR A 183 -3.56 -6.72 6.60
N GLY A 184 -3.06 -5.49 6.62
CA GLY A 184 -1.64 -5.19 6.48
C GLY A 184 -0.81 -5.46 7.73
N LYS A 185 -1.23 -4.96 8.91
CA LYS A 185 -0.50 -5.23 10.16
C LYS A 185 -0.64 -6.70 10.55
N GLY A 186 -1.85 -7.27 10.50
CA GLY A 186 -2.09 -8.67 10.83
C GLY A 186 -1.25 -9.65 10.02
N SER A 187 -1.25 -9.53 8.68
CA SER A 187 -0.42 -10.40 7.81
C SER A 187 1.09 -10.23 8.08
N ALA A 188 1.55 -9.01 8.34
CA ALA A 188 2.96 -8.78 8.66
C ALA A 188 3.36 -9.34 10.04
N VAL A 189 2.45 -9.33 11.03
CA VAL A 189 2.67 -9.98 12.33
C VAL A 189 2.71 -11.51 12.18
N LEU A 190 1.80 -12.09 11.37
CA LEU A 190 1.83 -13.51 11.04
C LEU A 190 3.15 -13.92 10.39
N ARG A 191 3.63 -13.15 9.41
CA ARG A 191 4.93 -13.39 8.76
C ARG A 191 6.11 -13.28 9.73
N MET A 192 6.10 -12.30 10.63
CA MET A 192 7.13 -12.17 11.67
C MET A 192 7.16 -13.39 12.59
N VAL A 193 6.00 -13.89 13.00
CA VAL A 193 5.90 -15.07 13.88
C VAL A 193 6.26 -16.35 13.12
N GLU A 194 5.85 -16.50 11.87
CA GLU A 194 6.30 -17.60 11.00
C GLU A 194 7.83 -17.63 10.89
N ALA A 195 8.45 -16.47 10.64
CA ALA A 195 9.91 -16.36 10.54
C ALA A 195 10.61 -16.68 11.87
N TRP A 196 10.02 -16.30 13.00
CA TRP A 196 10.54 -16.57 14.33
C TRP A 196 10.45 -18.06 14.70
N LEU A 197 9.32 -18.70 14.43
CA LEU A 197 9.07 -20.10 14.78
C LEU A 197 9.67 -21.09 13.77
N GLY A 198 9.86 -20.63 12.53
CA GLY A 198 10.20 -21.45 11.37
C GLY A 198 8.95 -21.88 10.59
N ALA A 199 9.01 -21.75 9.27
CA ALA A 199 7.88 -21.97 8.36
C ALA A 199 7.27 -23.37 8.49
N ASP A 200 8.07 -24.42 8.72
CA ASP A 200 7.54 -25.78 8.85
C ASP A 200 6.70 -25.96 10.11
N LYS A 201 7.18 -25.48 11.28
CA LYS A 201 6.41 -25.54 12.53
C LYS A 201 5.13 -24.70 12.42
N PHE A 202 5.24 -23.50 11.85
CA PHE A 202 4.08 -22.64 11.65
C PHE A 202 3.02 -23.30 10.76
N LYS A 203 3.44 -23.86 9.62
CA LYS A 203 2.57 -24.61 8.70
C LYS A 203 1.91 -25.80 9.39
N GLN A 204 2.64 -26.60 10.17
CA GLN A 204 2.04 -27.73 10.89
C GLN A 204 1.02 -27.28 11.94
N ALA A 205 1.29 -26.18 12.66
CA ALA A 205 0.33 -25.61 13.61
C ALA A 205 -0.96 -25.16 12.90
N VAL A 206 -0.83 -24.47 11.76
CA VAL A 206 -1.96 -24.06 10.91
C VAL A 206 -2.80 -25.27 10.51
N ARG A 207 -2.16 -26.35 10.03
CA ARG A 207 -2.86 -27.58 9.63
C ARG A 207 -3.59 -28.26 10.79
N LYS A 208 -2.94 -28.34 11.96
CA LYS A 208 -3.55 -28.91 13.17
C LYS A 208 -4.75 -28.09 13.64
N TYR A 209 -4.62 -26.77 13.63
CA TYR A 209 -5.69 -25.84 13.96
C TYR A 209 -6.88 -25.99 13.00
N THR A 210 -6.66 -25.93 11.68
CA THR A 210 -7.75 -26.04 10.72
C THR A 210 -8.46 -27.39 10.79
N ALA A 211 -7.71 -28.48 10.99
CA ALA A 211 -8.29 -29.81 11.17
C ALA A 211 -9.10 -29.94 12.46
N ALA A 212 -8.63 -29.36 13.57
CA ALA A 212 -9.29 -29.46 14.87
C ALA A 212 -10.59 -28.65 14.95
N HIS A 213 -10.71 -27.57 14.18
CA HIS A 213 -11.86 -26.65 14.22
C HIS A 213 -12.72 -26.67 12.95
N ALA A 214 -12.52 -27.65 12.06
CA ALA A 214 -13.25 -27.77 10.80
C ALA A 214 -14.76 -27.85 11.01
N HIS A 215 -15.52 -27.11 10.17
CA HIS A 215 -16.97 -26.95 10.25
C HIS A 215 -17.46 -26.33 11.56
N GLY A 216 -16.60 -25.54 12.20
CA GLY A 216 -16.84 -25.01 13.52
C GLY A 216 -16.33 -23.61 13.69
N VAL A 217 -16.24 -23.24 14.95
CA VAL A 217 -15.92 -21.89 15.40
C VAL A 217 -14.63 -21.94 16.22
N ALA A 218 -13.78 -20.92 16.08
CA ALA A 218 -12.51 -20.84 16.80
C ALA A 218 -12.20 -19.41 17.27
N THR A 219 -11.35 -19.32 18.29
CA THR A 219 -10.90 -18.07 18.90
C THR A 219 -9.40 -17.86 18.72
N THR A 220 -8.93 -16.65 18.97
CA THR A 220 -7.49 -16.36 19.05
C THR A 220 -6.79 -17.32 20.02
N LYS A 221 -7.42 -17.65 21.16
CA LYS A 221 -6.83 -18.57 22.15
C LYS A 221 -6.58 -19.95 21.56
N ASP A 222 -7.50 -20.47 20.76
CA ASP A 222 -7.38 -21.79 20.14
C ASP A 222 -6.21 -21.82 19.15
N PHE A 223 -6.10 -20.77 18.32
CA PHE A 223 -4.98 -20.65 17.38
C PHE A 223 -3.62 -20.53 18.09
N LEU A 224 -3.53 -19.71 19.14
CA LEU A 224 -2.29 -19.54 19.92
C LEU A 224 -1.90 -20.83 20.67
N ALA A 225 -2.87 -21.61 21.13
CA ALA A 225 -2.63 -22.91 21.73
C ALA A 225 -2.03 -23.91 20.72
N ALA A 226 -2.58 -23.96 19.50
CA ALA A 226 -2.04 -24.80 18.43
C ALA A 226 -0.61 -24.40 18.05
N LEU A 227 -0.35 -23.09 17.92
CA LEU A 227 1.01 -22.57 17.67
C LEU A 227 1.98 -22.94 18.78
N SER A 228 1.62 -22.71 20.05
CA SER A 228 2.52 -22.97 21.17
C SER A 228 2.82 -24.46 21.33
N ALA A 229 1.83 -25.32 21.12
CA ALA A 229 1.99 -26.77 21.15
C ALA A 229 2.96 -27.28 20.08
N GLU A 230 2.86 -26.76 18.84
CA GLU A 230 3.76 -27.16 17.75
C GLU A 230 5.16 -26.53 17.87
N ALA A 231 5.22 -25.28 18.34
CA ALA A 231 6.48 -24.56 18.50
C ALA A 231 7.35 -25.14 19.62
N GLY A 232 6.71 -25.66 20.68
CA GLY A 232 7.35 -26.09 21.92
C GLY A 232 7.74 -24.94 22.85
N ILE A 233 7.20 -23.74 22.60
CA ILE A 233 7.41 -22.52 23.38
C ILE A 233 6.09 -21.76 23.49
N ASP A 234 5.94 -20.93 24.52
CA ASP A 234 4.76 -20.06 24.66
C ASP A 234 4.82 -18.89 23.67
N VAL A 235 3.97 -18.94 22.65
CA VAL A 235 3.85 -17.92 21.60
C VAL A 235 2.92 -16.77 22.02
N GLY A 236 2.11 -16.99 23.07
CA GLY A 236 1.07 -16.08 23.54
C GLY A 236 1.55 -14.65 23.80
N PRO A 237 2.65 -14.44 24.56
CA PRO A 237 3.15 -13.09 24.86
C PRO A 237 3.56 -12.29 23.63
N VAL A 238 4.21 -12.93 22.65
CA VAL A 238 4.59 -12.30 21.38
C VAL A 238 3.34 -11.87 20.63
N MET A 239 2.47 -12.82 20.29
CA MET A 239 1.27 -12.53 19.50
C MET A 239 0.36 -11.50 20.18
N SER A 240 0.05 -11.68 21.46
CA SER A 240 -0.86 -10.77 22.19
C SER A 240 -0.32 -9.34 22.23
N SER A 241 1.00 -9.15 22.34
CA SER A 241 1.58 -7.80 22.34
C SER A 241 1.37 -7.03 21.03
N PHE A 242 1.24 -7.72 19.89
CA PHE A 242 0.93 -7.09 18.59
C PHE A 242 -0.57 -7.07 18.26
N LEU A 243 -1.32 -8.06 18.73
CA LEU A 243 -2.77 -8.13 18.54
C LEU A 243 -3.50 -7.06 19.37
N ASP A 244 -3.09 -6.89 20.63
CA ASP A 244 -3.85 -6.16 21.64
C ASP A 244 -3.34 -4.74 21.90
N HIS A 245 -2.26 -4.34 21.22
CA HIS A 245 -1.71 -3.00 21.30
C HIS A 245 -1.69 -2.30 19.92
N PRO A 246 -2.17 -1.05 19.83
CA PRO A 246 -1.98 -0.23 18.63
C PRO A 246 -0.53 0.26 18.57
N GLY A 247 -0.09 0.65 17.37
CA GLY A 247 1.22 1.25 17.16
C GLY A 247 2.32 0.29 16.76
N VAL A 248 3.43 0.91 16.37
CA VAL A 248 4.63 0.26 15.84
C VAL A 248 5.75 0.39 16.88
N PRO A 249 6.48 -0.68 17.23
CA PRO A 249 7.68 -0.56 18.05
C PRO A 249 8.81 0.12 17.28
N LEU A 250 9.60 0.94 17.97
CA LEU A 250 10.90 1.43 17.54
C LEU A 250 11.99 0.79 18.41
N VAL A 251 12.86 -0.01 17.80
CA VAL A 251 14.03 -0.61 18.46
C VAL A 251 15.24 0.26 18.18
N THR A 252 15.82 0.85 19.22
CA THR A 252 17.09 1.57 19.15
C THR A 252 18.25 0.62 19.44
N VAL A 253 19.26 0.63 18.58
CA VAL A 253 20.41 -0.27 18.62
C VAL A 253 21.71 0.52 18.69
N GLU A 254 22.55 0.17 19.65
CA GLU A 254 23.90 0.69 19.80
C GLU A 254 24.90 -0.46 19.88
N LEU A 255 25.87 -0.48 18.97
CA LEU A 255 26.94 -1.49 18.97
C LEU A 255 28.00 -1.14 20.02
N GLN A 256 28.24 -2.05 20.94
CA GLN A 256 29.26 -1.93 21.98
C GLN A 256 30.32 -3.01 21.78
N CYS A 257 31.57 -2.57 21.63
CA CYS A 257 32.73 -3.44 21.42
C CYS A 257 33.76 -3.21 22.54
N PRO A 258 33.51 -3.74 23.75
CA PRO A 258 34.47 -3.67 24.85
C PRO A 258 35.77 -4.43 24.49
N LYS A 259 36.91 -3.98 25.04
CA LYS A 259 38.24 -4.55 24.71
C LYS A 259 38.40 -6.02 25.15
N ASP A 260 37.83 -6.38 26.30
CA ASP A 260 38.05 -7.67 26.96
C ASP A 260 36.78 -8.55 27.02
N ALA A 261 35.78 -8.27 26.19
CA ALA A 261 34.54 -9.06 26.13
C ALA A 261 33.98 -9.13 24.70
N ALA A 262 33.09 -10.09 24.45
CA ALA A 262 32.43 -10.21 23.15
C ALA A 262 31.61 -8.95 22.81
N PRO A 263 31.57 -8.53 21.54
CA PRO A 263 30.69 -7.45 21.10
C PRO A 263 29.23 -7.74 21.47
N LYS A 264 28.51 -6.69 21.82
CA LYS A 264 27.10 -6.75 22.18
C LYS A 264 26.34 -5.55 21.64
N LEU A 265 25.03 -5.68 21.54
CA LEU A 265 24.13 -4.58 21.25
C LEU A 265 23.47 -4.13 22.55
N ALA A 266 23.55 -2.84 22.86
CA ALA A 266 22.62 -2.21 23.77
C ALA A 266 21.33 -1.89 23.02
N LEU A 267 20.21 -2.35 23.57
CA LEU A 267 18.89 -2.26 22.97
C LEU A 267 17.99 -1.36 23.83
N ALA A 268 17.14 -0.58 23.18
CA ALA A 268 16.02 0.09 23.82
C ALA A 268 14.79 0.00 22.91
N GLN A 269 13.59 -0.09 23.48
CA GLN A 269 12.35 0.01 22.72
C GLN A 269 11.39 1.03 23.31
N GLN A 270 10.57 1.57 22.41
CA GLN A 270 9.47 2.46 22.69
C GLN A 270 8.46 2.39 21.54
N ARG A 271 7.29 3.00 21.70
CA ARG A 271 6.38 3.26 20.58
C ARG A 271 7.03 4.26 19.62
N TYR A 272 6.99 3.93 18.33
CA TYR A 272 7.34 4.84 17.25
C TYR A 272 6.25 5.91 17.12
N THR A 273 6.67 7.17 17.17
CA THR A 273 5.83 8.35 16.99
C THR A 273 6.47 9.29 15.99
N THR A 274 5.64 9.99 15.21
CA THR A 274 6.12 10.99 14.24
C THR A 274 6.04 12.39 14.81
N ILE A 275 6.72 13.35 14.18
CA ILE A 275 6.61 14.78 14.49
C ILE A 275 5.13 15.20 14.53
N GLY A 276 4.75 15.89 15.61
CA GLY A 276 3.37 16.34 15.86
C GLY A 276 2.47 15.30 16.53
N SER A 277 2.91 14.06 16.73
CA SER A 277 2.12 13.06 17.44
C SER A 277 1.93 13.44 18.91
N THR A 278 0.72 13.19 19.44
CA THR A 278 0.37 13.39 20.86
C THR A 278 0.32 12.08 21.65
N ILE A 279 0.82 10.99 21.04
CA ILE A 279 0.80 9.64 21.63
C ILE A 279 1.96 9.50 22.61
N ALA A 280 1.70 8.94 23.79
CA ALA A 280 2.74 8.55 24.74
C ALA A 280 3.66 7.49 24.14
N SER A 281 4.97 7.67 24.30
CA SER A 281 5.96 6.78 23.67
C SER A 281 6.25 5.53 24.50
N GLU A 282 5.84 5.53 25.77
CA GLU A 282 6.07 4.51 26.77
C GLU A 282 5.15 3.31 26.52
N GLN A 283 5.59 2.41 25.65
CA GLN A 283 4.91 1.16 25.35
C GLN A 283 5.96 0.15 24.91
N THR A 284 5.82 -1.10 25.37
CA THR A 284 6.70 -2.21 25.00
C THR A 284 5.93 -3.33 24.33
N TRP A 285 6.68 -4.13 23.56
CA TRP A 285 6.22 -5.33 22.88
C TRP A 285 7.14 -6.48 23.21
N HIS A 286 6.68 -7.71 23.00
CA HIS A 286 7.53 -8.89 22.98
C HIS A 286 8.01 -9.11 21.55
N ILE A 287 9.16 -8.55 21.20
CA ILE A 287 9.64 -8.46 19.82
C ILE A 287 10.56 -9.63 19.50
N PRO A 288 10.23 -10.53 18.54
CA PRO A 288 11.20 -11.44 17.95
C PRO A 288 12.22 -10.65 17.14
N LEU A 289 13.35 -10.34 17.77
CA LEU A 289 14.43 -9.53 17.23
C LEU A 289 15.49 -10.46 16.67
N CYS A 290 15.69 -10.45 15.36
CA CYS A 290 16.77 -11.16 14.69
C CYS A 290 17.73 -10.16 14.05
N VAL A 291 19.01 -10.37 14.29
CA VAL A 291 20.09 -9.47 13.91
C VAL A 291 21.09 -10.21 13.06
N GLU A 292 21.41 -9.65 11.90
CA GLU A 292 22.56 -10.03 11.08
C GLU A 292 23.68 -9.00 11.26
N PHE A 293 24.94 -9.44 11.30
CA PHE A 293 26.08 -8.56 11.45
C PHE A 293 27.29 -9.08 10.70
N GLY A 294 28.23 -8.18 10.37
CA GLY A 294 29.42 -8.56 9.66
C GLY A 294 30.44 -7.46 9.43
N GLY A 295 31.47 -7.81 8.67
CA GLY A 295 32.55 -6.95 8.23
C GLY A 295 32.48 -6.73 6.72
N ASP A 296 33.47 -7.23 6.00
CA ASP A 296 33.51 -7.16 4.53
C ASP A 296 32.55 -8.15 3.86
N LYS A 297 32.02 -9.10 4.64
CA LYS A 297 30.95 -10.04 4.32
C LYS A 297 30.09 -10.28 5.57
N PRO A 298 28.88 -10.86 5.44
CA PRO A 298 28.13 -11.37 6.59
C PRO A 298 28.95 -12.36 7.41
N GLU A 299 28.92 -12.23 8.74
CA GLU A 299 29.71 -13.05 9.67
C GLU A 299 28.84 -13.88 10.61
N GLY A 300 27.66 -13.38 10.98
CA GLY A 300 26.80 -14.09 11.91
C GLY A 300 25.39 -13.52 12.02
N ARG A 301 24.54 -14.32 12.67
CA ARG A 301 23.14 -14.04 12.94
C ARG A 301 22.80 -14.48 14.35
N THR A 302 21.97 -13.71 15.05
CA THR A 302 21.45 -14.08 16.38
C THR A 302 20.03 -13.56 16.56
N CYS A 303 19.21 -14.26 17.34
CA CYS A 303 17.83 -13.86 17.61
C CYS A 303 17.50 -13.92 19.10
N THR A 304 16.58 -13.07 19.55
CA THR A 304 16.03 -13.07 20.91
C THR A 304 14.57 -12.58 20.90
N VAL A 305 13.83 -12.81 21.99
CA VAL A 305 12.57 -12.11 22.23
C VAL A 305 12.84 -10.94 23.18
N PHE A 306 12.84 -9.72 22.64
CA PHE A 306 13.10 -8.50 23.40
C PHE A 306 11.79 -7.92 23.96
N SER A 307 11.61 -7.98 25.27
CA SER A 307 10.38 -7.56 25.98
C SER A 307 10.55 -6.38 26.94
N GLN A 308 11.79 -6.09 27.32
CA GLN A 308 12.12 -5.04 28.28
C GLN A 308 12.24 -3.69 27.58
N THR A 309 12.11 -2.58 28.33
CA THR A 309 12.34 -1.23 27.79
C THR A 309 13.77 -1.05 27.31
N THR A 310 14.74 -1.61 28.04
CA THR A 310 16.16 -1.67 27.66
C THR A 310 16.70 -3.07 27.88
N GLY A 311 17.78 -3.42 27.18
CA GLY A 311 18.41 -4.71 27.33
C GLY A 311 19.71 -4.82 26.55
N GLU A 312 20.29 -6.01 26.55
CA GLU A 312 21.52 -6.30 25.80
C GLU A 312 21.36 -7.59 25.01
N LEU A 313 22.00 -7.65 23.84
CA LEU A 313 22.09 -8.84 23.01
C LEU A 313 23.55 -9.11 22.67
N ALA A 314 24.08 -10.22 23.18
CA ALA A 314 25.43 -10.66 22.83
C ALA A 314 25.50 -11.06 21.35
N LEU A 315 26.54 -10.62 20.65
CA LEU A 315 26.80 -11.04 19.28
C LEU A 315 27.78 -12.21 19.31
N PRO A 316 27.47 -13.36 18.67
CA PRO A 316 28.34 -14.53 18.66
C PRO A 316 29.54 -14.35 17.72
N THR A 317 30.38 -13.35 17.99
CA THR A 317 31.63 -13.07 17.27
C THR A 317 32.72 -12.60 18.24
N LYS A 318 33.97 -12.76 17.84
CA LYS A 318 35.15 -12.26 18.59
C LYS A 318 35.58 -10.87 18.13
N THR A 319 35.21 -10.48 16.90
CA THR A 319 35.60 -9.22 16.27
C THR A 319 34.44 -8.25 16.28
N CYS A 320 34.72 -6.99 16.58
CA CYS A 320 33.70 -5.94 16.49
C CYS A 320 33.16 -5.85 15.04
N PRO A 321 31.86 -6.07 14.81
CA PRO A 321 31.28 -5.95 13.47
C PRO A 321 31.43 -4.54 12.91
N LYS A 322 31.58 -4.43 11.59
CA LYS A 322 31.57 -3.14 10.89
C LYS A 322 30.15 -2.64 10.64
N TRP A 323 29.18 -3.54 10.55
CA TRP A 323 27.77 -3.21 10.35
C TRP A 323 26.87 -4.21 11.08
N VAL A 324 25.63 -3.78 11.32
CA VAL A 324 24.58 -4.56 11.99
C VAL A 324 23.25 -4.22 11.32
N LEU A 325 22.51 -5.23 10.85
CA LEU A 325 21.13 -5.13 10.42
C LEU A 325 20.25 -5.75 11.52
N ALA A 326 19.49 -4.93 12.26
CA ALA A 326 18.73 -5.40 13.41
C ALA A 326 17.28 -5.80 13.09
N ASN A 327 16.96 -6.00 11.81
CA ASN A 327 15.70 -6.59 11.35
C ASN A 327 16.02 -7.48 10.15
N ASP A 328 16.72 -8.58 10.43
CA ASP A 328 17.14 -9.59 9.45
C ASP A 328 16.01 -9.97 8.48
N GLY A 329 16.29 -9.90 7.17
CA GLY A 329 15.30 -10.13 6.11
C GLY A 329 14.12 -9.16 6.04
N GLU A 330 14.09 -8.13 6.90
CA GLU A 330 12.96 -7.20 7.07
C GLU A 330 11.63 -7.92 7.37
N LEU A 331 11.71 -8.96 8.20
CA LEU A 331 10.57 -9.81 8.54
C LEU A 331 9.80 -9.30 9.76
N GLY A 332 10.43 -8.52 10.64
CA GLY A 332 9.82 -7.98 11.85
C GLY A 332 8.84 -6.83 11.62
N TYR A 333 7.77 -6.75 12.43
CA TYR A 333 6.87 -5.60 12.50
C TYR A 333 7.37 -4.56 13.51
N TYR A 334 8.53 -3.98 13.25
CA TYR A 334 9.11 -2.88 14.02
C TYR A 334 10.02 -2.02 13.13
N ARG A 335 10.35 -0.83 13.63
CA ARG A 335 11.34 0.08 13.03
C ARG A 335 12.65 0.01 13.80
N VAL A 336 13.77 0.25 13.14
CA VAL A 336 15.08 0.28 13.77
C VAL A 336 15.69 1.69 13.72
N ALA A 337 16.17 2.17 14.86
CA ALA A 337 17.05 3.34 14.97
C ALA A 337 18.45 2.89 15.35
N TYR A 338 19.47 3.27 14.58
CA TYR A 338 20.86 2.95 14.90
C TYR A 338 21.56 4.18 15.51
N LYS A 339 22.26 4.00 16.63
CA LYS A 339 23.06 5.06 17.26
C LYS A 339 24.45 5.20 16.64
N GLY A 340 25.03 6.40 16.81
CA GLY A 340 26.37 6.71 16.30
C GLY A 340 26.43 6.68 14.77
N ASP A 341 27.51 6.13 14.23
CA ASP A 341 27.74 6.01 12.78
C ASP A 341 27.22 4.69 12.18
N LEU A 342 26.52 3.86 12.97
CA LEU A 342 26.12 2.52 12.58
C LEU A 342 25.11 2.52 11.40
N LEU A 343 24.18 3.48 11.38
CA LEU A 343 23.29 3.66 10.22
C LEU A 343 24.10 3.99 8.95
N ASP A 344 25.06 4.90 9.05
CA ASP A 344 25.85 5.33 7.88
C ASP A 344 26.75 4.19 7.36
N LYS A 345 27.31 3.38 8.26
CA LYS A 345 28.05 2.15 7.91
C LYS A 345 27.15 1.13 7.23
N LEU A 346 25.96 0.86 7.77
CA LEU A 346 24.99 -0.05 7.18
C LEU A 346 24.55 0.43 5.77
N MET A 347 24.23 1.71 5.64
CA MET A 347 23.87 2.33 4.36
C MET A 347 24.99 2.25 3.32
N ALA A 348 26.26 2.34 3.75
CA ALA A 348 27.40 2.24 2.85
C ALA A 348 27.61 0.81 2.29
N ILE A 349 27.31 -0.22 3.08
CA ILE A 349 27.43 -1.62 2.65
C ILE A 349 26.17 -2.17 1.97
N ALA A 350 25.02 -1.51 2.16
CA ALA A 350 23.71 -1.99 1.70
C ALA A 350 23.65 -2.37 0.21
N PRO A 351 24.24 -1.61 -0.74
CA PRO A 351 24.22 -2.01 -2.15
C PRO A 351 24.99 -3.29 -2.47
N LYS A 352 25.91 -3.71 -1.59
CA LYS A 352 26.82 -4.84 -1.82
C LYS A 352 26.46 -6.10 -1.04
N GLN A 353 25.95 -5.95 0.18
CA GLN A 353 25.76 -7.09 1.09
C GLN A 353 24.29 -7.34 1.47
N LEU A 354 23.39 -6.36 1.33
CA LEU A 354 21.98 -6.55 1.70
C LEU A 354 21.13 -7.01 0.51
N THR A 355 20.17 -7.86 0.79
CA THR A 355 19.15 -8.30 -0.16
C THR A 355 18.21 -7.14 -0.55
N MET A 356 17.43 -7.30 -1.62
CA MET A 356 16.50 -6.25 -2.04
C MET A 356 15.44 -5.91 -0.97
N PRO A 357 14.77 -6.88 -0.30
CA PRO A 357 13.87 -6.59 0.82
C PRO A 357 14.55 -5.76 1.92
N GLU A 358 15.77 -6.13 2.31
CA GLU A 358 16.55 -5.44 3.35
C GLU A 358 16.91 -4.01 2.98
N ARG A 359 17.34 -3.79 1.74
CA ARG A 359 17.58 -2.43 1.24
C ARG A 359 16.31 -1.58 1.32
N ILE A 360 15.18 -2.11 0.88
CA ILE A 360 13.90 -1.38 0.90
C ILE A 360 13.42 -1.11 2.33
N GLY A 361 13.58 -2.06 3.25
CA GLY A 361 13.22 -1.88 4.65
C GLY A 361 14.10 -0.85 5.34
N LEU A 362 15.43 -0.93 5.15
CA LEU A 362 16.39 0.06 5.64
C LEU A 362 16.07 1.48 5.16
N TYR A 363 15.74 1.66 3.89
CA TYR A 363 15.35 2.98 3.37
C TYR A 363 13.97 3.44 3.89
N GLY A 364 13.06 2.50 4.13
CA GLY A 364 11.80 2.76 4.82
C GLY A 364 12.00 3.22 6.27
N ASP A 365 12.96 2.62 6.97
CA ASP A 365 13.35 3.00 8.33
C ASP A 365 14.02 4.37 8.35
N LEU A 366 14.91 4.68 7.39
CA LEU A 366 15.47 6.03 7.24
C LEU A 366 14.36 7.08 7.07
N ALA A 367 13.36 6.82 6.23
CA ALA A 367 12.22 7.72 6.07
C ALA A 367 11.41 7.86 7.37
N ALA A 368 11.18 6.76 8.10
CA ALA A 368 10.52 6.80 9.39
C ALA A 368 11.32 7.63 10.43
N LEU A 369 12.65 7.49 10.46
CA LEU A 369 13.50 8.29 11.34
C LEU A 369 13.45 9.79 10.99
N VAL A 370 13.36 10.14 9.70
CA VAL A 370 13.12 11.54 9.28
C VAL A 370 11.76 12.03 9.78
N ASP A 371 10.69 11.26 9.55
CA ASP A 371 9.33 11.57 10.00
C ASP A 371 9.19 11.71 11.53
N ALA A 372 10.14 11.16 12.30
CA ALA A 372 10.19 11.22 13.76
C ALA A 372 11.25 12.19 14.31
N ASP A 373 11.86 13.03 13.48
CA ASP A 373 12.94 13.96 13.84
C ASP A 373 14.18 13.28 14.47
N ARG A 374 14.44 12.03 14.07
CA ARG A 374 15.61 11.23 14.48
C ARG A 374 16.68 11.14 13.41
N ALA A 375 16.39 11.65 12.22
CA ALA A 375 17.35 11.84 11.13
C ALA A 375 17.02 13.13 10.36
N PRO A 376 18.01 13.89 9.87
CA PRO A 376 17.73 15.09 9.10
C PRO A 376 17.16 14.71 7.73
N ILE A 377 16.19 15.49 7.24
CA ILE A 377 15.55 15.30 5.93
C ILE A 377 16.55 15.32 4.76
N SER A 378 17.72 15.96 4.94
CA SER A 378 18.79 15.94 3.94
C SER A 378 19.25 14.53 3.59
N LYS A 379 19.25 13.57 4.54
CA LYS A 379 19.67 12.19 4.27
C LYS A 379 18.82 11.52 3.19
N VAL A 380 17.50 11.68 3.22
CA VAL A 380 16.62 11.11 2.17
C VAL A 380 16.73 11.88 0.84
N LEU A 381 16.84 13.20 0.90
CA LEU A 381 16.95 14.04 -0.31
C LEU A 381 18.29 13.84 -1.05
N GLU A 382 19.38 13.62 -0.33
CA GLU A 382 20.70 13.31 -0.88
C GLU A 382 20.82 11.86 -1.37
N LEU A 383 20.04 10.94 -0.79
CA LEU A 383 20.01 9.54 -1.23
C LEU A 383 19.17 9.34 -2.49
N ALA A 384 18.10 10.13 -2.69
CA ALA A 384 17.21 9.97 -3.84
C ALA A 384 17.94 9.97 -5.20
N PRO A 385 18.91 10.88 -5.49
CA PRO A 385 19.70 10.83 -6.73
C PRO A 385 20.57 9.59 -6.89
N LYS A 386 21.02 8.96 -5.80
CA LYS A 386 21.81 7.73 -5.87
C LYS A 386 20.90 6.55 -6.24
N LEU A 387 19.76 6.43 -5.57
CA LEU A 387 18.77 5.37 -5.83
C LEU A 387 18.14 5.51 -7.21
N ALA A 388 17.90 6.73 -7.70
CA ALA A 388 17.38 6.94 -9.04
C ALA A 388 18.36 6.55 -10.15
N LYS A 389 19.66 6.36 -9.87
CA LYS A 389 20.61 5.84 -10.88
C LYS A 389 20.58 4.32 -11.00
N GLU A 390 20.10 3.62 -9.98
CA GLU A 390 19.99 2.17 -9.98
C GLU A 390 18.97 1.70 -11.02
N ASP A 391 19.21 0.53 -11.61
CA ASP A 391 18.30 -0.09 -12.59
C ASP A 391 17.41 -1.15 -11.92
N ASN A 392 16.69 -0.72 -10.88
CA ASN A 392 15.75 -1.56 -10.16
C ASN A 392 14.48 -0.77 -9.81
N ARG A 393 13.30 -1.34 -10.12
CA ARG A 393 12.02 -0.64 -9.93
C ARG A 393 11.72 -0.26 -8.49
N HIS A 394 12.14 -1.08 -7.52
CA HIS A 394 11.83 -0.87 -6.11
C HIS A 394 12.71 0.25 -5.51
N LEU A 395 13.98 0.31 -5.91
CA LEU A 395 14.87 1.41 -5.57
C LEU A 395 14.41 2.72 -6.21
N LEU A 396 13.94 2.66 -7.46
CA LEU A 396 13.41 3.83 -8.16
C LEU A 396 12.09 4.34 -7.54
N SER A 397 11.23 3.43 -7.09
CA SER A 397 10.03 3.75 -6.30
C SER A 397 10.40 4.38 -4.95
N THR A 398 11.46 3.91 -4.30
CA THR A 398 12.00 4.52 -3.07
C THR A 398 12.52 5.94 -3.35
N ALA A 399 13.28 6.14 -4.43
CA ALA A 399 13.73 7.47 -4.85
C ALA A 399 12.56 8.42 -5.13
N SER A 400 11.49 7.91 -5.75
CA SER A 400 10.25 8.65 -6.00
C SER A 400 9.55 9.03 -4.69
N SER A 401 9.50 8.11 -3.72
CA SER A 401 8.93 8.36 -2.39
C SER A 401 9.74 9.43 -1.64
N PHE A 402 11.07 9.43 -1.77
CA PHE A 402 11.93 10.45 -1.17
C PHE A 402 11.77 11.80 -1.85
N ALA A 403 11.63 11.85 -3.19
CA ALA A 403 11.24 13.06 -3.89
C ALA A 403 9.86 13.58 -3.45
N GLY A 404 8.98 12.70 -2.96
CA GLY A 404 7.70 13.02 -2.34
C GLY A 404 7.77 13.91 -1.10
N TYR A 405 8.92 13.97 -0.40
CA TYR A 405 9.13 14.95 0.67
C TYR A 405 9.17 16.40 0.15
N LEU A 406 9.32 16.59 -1.17
CA LEU A 406 9.21 17.88 -1.84
C LEU A 406 7.79 18.08 -2.40
N SER A 407 6.77 17.57 -1.73
CA SER A 407 5.37 17.80 -2.13
C SER A 407 5.02 19.29 -2.07
N ALA A 408 3.96 19.66 -2.79
CA ALA A 408 3.47 21.04 -2.88
C ALA A 408 3.23 21.71 -1.52
N GLU A 409 2.87 20.92 -0.51
CA GLU A 409 2.51 21.41 0.81
C GLU A 409 3.71 21.85 1.63
N TYR A 410 4.85 21.22 1.37
CA TYR A 410 6.11 21.52 2.04
C TYR A 410 6.95 22.55 1.29
N VAL A 411 6.71 22.74 -0.02
CA VAL A 411 7.53 23.60 -0.88
C VAL A 411 6.87 24.97 -1.09
N PRO A 412 7.50 26.06 -0.66
CA PRO A 412 7.01 27.41 -0.95
C PRO A 412 6.84 27.65 -2.46
N LYS A 413 5.79 28.39 -2.87
CA LYS A 413 5.49 28.69 -4.28
C LYS A 413 6.72 29.17 -5.08
N LYS A 414 7.53 30.05 -4.47
CA LYS A 414 8.77 30.60 -5.06
C LYS A 414 9.84 29.56 -5.39
N LEU A 415 9.83 28.39 -4.74
CA LEU A 415 10.81 27.30 -4.94
C LEU A 415 10.27 26.15 -5.80
N ARG A 416 9.01 26.20 -6.25
CA ARG A 416 8.45 25.18 -7.17
C ARG A 416 9.26 25.01 -8.46
N PRO A 417 9.80 26.07 -9.09
CA PRO A 417 10.70 25.90 -10.24
C PRO A 417 11.98 25.11 -9.93
N ASN A 418 12.52 25.25 -8.71
CA ASN A 418 13.71 24.50 -8.26
C ASN A 418 13.36 23.02 -8.05
N ARG A 419 12.21 22.73 -7.43
CA ARG A 419 11.65 21.38 -7.32
C ARG A 419 11.46 20.73 -8.70
N ALA A 420 10.90 21.46 -9.67
CA ALA A 420 10.72 20.96 -11.03
C ALA A 420 12.06 20.63 -11.70
N ARG A 421 13.07 21.50 -11.56
CA ARG A 421 14.46 21.22 -12.01
C ARG A 421 15.03 19.95 -11.38
N PHE A 422 14.89 19.81 -10.06
CA PHE A 422 15.36 18.63 -9.33
C PHE A 422 14.72 17.35 -9.86
N VAL A 423 13.39 17.33 -10.03
CA VAL A 423 12.67 16.16 -10.56
C VAL A 423 13.09 15.83 -12.01
N ARG A 424 13.29 16.83 -12.87
CA ARG A 424 13.83 16.61 -14.22
C ARG A 424 15.25 16.05 -14.21
N LYS A 425 16.12 16.53 -13.32
CA LYS A 425 17.47 15.98 -13.13
C LYS A 425 17.44 14.53 -12.65
N LEU A 426 16.48 14.19 -11.81
CA LEU A 426 16.35 12.87 -11.19
C LEU A 426 15.79 11.82 -12.14
N PHE A 427 14.69 12.14 -12.84
CA PHE A 427 13.92 11.16 -13.60
C PHE A 427 13.83 11.48 -15.10
N GLY A 428 14.19 12.69 -15.54
CA GLY A 428 13.96 13.18 -16.90
C GLY A 428 14.62 12.34 -17.98
N ALA A 429 15.91 11.99 -17.82
CA ALA A 429 16.62 11.16 -18.79
C ALA A 429 15.98 9.76 -18.94
N ARG A 430 15.60 9.13 -17.82
CA ARG A 430 14.93 7.83 -17.84
C ARG A 430 13.52 7.93 -18.43
N ALA A 431 12.72 8.92 -18.04
CA ALA A 431 11.38 9.13 -18.59
C ALA A 431 11.41 9.32 -20.12
N LYS A 432 12.39 10.06 -20.64
CA LYS A 432 12.59 10.25 -22.09
C LYS A 432 13.04 8.97 -22.79
N LYS A 433 13.94 8.20 -22.17
CA LYS A 433 14.39 6.90 -22.69
C LYS A 433 13.25 5.89 -22.75
N LEU A 434 12.42 5.84 -21.72
CA LEU A 434 11.21 5.02 -21.70
C LEU A 434 10.30 5.51 -22.83
N GLY A 435 9.87 6.77 -22.81
CA GLY A 435 8.92 7.31 -23.78
C GLY A 435 7.52 6.74 -23.60
N TRP A 436 6.70 6.78 -24.65
CA TRP A 436 5.25 6.48 -24.58
C TRP A 436 4.84 5.14 -25.22
N SER A 437 5.81 4.34 -25.67
CA SER A 437 5.57 3.03 -26.28
C SER A 437 6.10 1.92 -25.39
N SER A 438 5.30 0.86 -25.21
CA SER A 438 5.63 -0.33 -24.42
C SER A 438 5.82 -1.52 -25.35
N PRO A 439 7.07 -1.92 -25.66
CA PRO A 439 7.34 -3.10 -26.46
C PRO A 439 6.79 -4.37 -25.80
N LYS A 440 6.38 -5.36 -26.62
CA LYS A 440 5.86 -6.65 -26.12
C LYS A 440 6.87 -7.37 -25.23
N ASP A 441 8.14 -7.35 -25.63
CA ASP A 441 9.24 -8.02 -24.92
C ASP A 441 9.93 -7.15 -23.86
N GLU A 442 9.33 -6.00 -23.49
CA GLU A 442 9.85 -5.14 -22.43
C GLU A 442 9.77 -5.85 -21.06
N PRO A 443 10.85 -5.85 -20.25
CA PRO A 443 10.79 -6.37 -18.89
C PRO A 443 9.69 -5.72 -18.07
N ASP A 444 8.98 -6.52 -17.27
CA ASP A 444 7.82 -6.05 -16.49
C ASP A 444 8.15 -4.90 -15.55
N ASP A 445 9.33 -4.93 -14.95
CA ASP A 445 9.82 -3.86 -14.08
C ASP A 445 9.97 -2.53 -14.81
N THR A 446 10.47 -2.56 -16.05
CA THR A 446 10.57 -1.39 -16.92
C THR A 446 9.19 -0.85 -17.27
N ARG A 447 8.27 -1.75 -17.65
CA ARG A 447 6.88 -1.41 -17.99
C ARG A 447 6.16 -0.74 -16.81
N LEU A 448 6.30 -1.31 -15.62
CA LEU A 448 5.68 -0.77 -14.38
C LEU A 448 6.25 0.61 -13.99
N MET A 449 7.51 0.90 -14.33
CA MET A 449 8.14 2.19 -13.98
C MET A 449 7.83 3.30 -14.98
N ARG A 450 7.45 2.97 -16.21
CA ARG A 450 7.12 3.93 -17.29
C ARG A 450 6.11 4.98 -16.84
N SER A 451 4.94 4.55 -16.37
CA SER A 451 3.88 5.45 -15.91
C SER A 451 4.37 6.35 -14.77
N THR A 452 5.04 5.77 -13.78
CA THR A 452 5.59 6.51 -12.62
C THR A 452 6.59 7.59 -13.05
N MET A 453 7.56 7.25 -13.91
CA MET A 453 8.60 8.19 -14.35
C MET A 453 8.03 9.32 -15.22
N LEU A 454 7.16 8.98 -16.18
CA LEU A 454 6.49 9.97 -17.02
C LEU A 454 5.61 10.91 -16.18
N SER A 455 4.86 10.36 -15.22
CA SER A 455 4.02 11.13 -14.31
C SER A 455 4.83 12.13 -13.48
N TRP A 456 5.92 11.69 -12.83
CA TRP A 456 6.78 12.60 -12.06
C TRP A 456 7.34 13.73 -12.92
N VAL A 457 7.88 13.40 -14.09
CA VAL A 457 8.54 14.35 -14.99
C VAL A 457 7.54 15.31 -15.63
N ALA A 458 6.30 14.88 -15.90
CA ALA A 458 5.26 15.75 -16.45
C ALA A 458 4.58 16.61 -15.37
N HIS A 459 4.06 15.99 -14.31
CA HIS A 459 3.24 16.69 -13.32
C HIS A 459 4.04 17.58 -12.37
N THR A 460 5.20 17.12 -11.92
CA THR A 460 6.06 17.88 -11.00
C THR A 460 7.26 18.47 -11.73
N GLY A 461 7.87 17.69 -12.62
CA GLY A 461 9.00 18.13 -13.42
C GLY A 461 8.62 19.13 -14.49
N GLU A 462 7.35 19.23 -14.89
CA GLU A 462 6.86 20.12 -15.97
C GLU A 462 7.75 20.10 -17.22
N ASP A 463 8.25 18.92 -17.63
CA ASP A 463 9.13 18.82 -18.79
C ASP A 463 8.34 19.11 -20.09
N PRO A 464 8.73 20.14 -20.87
CA PRO A 464 7.96 20.57 -22.03
C PRO A 464 7.89 19.53 -23.15
N GLN A 465 8.90 18.66 -23.29
CA GLN A 465 8.92 17.64 -24.34
C GLN A 465 7.93 16.51 -24.02
N ILE A 466 7.93 16.05 -22.76
CA ILE A 466 6.99 15.02 -22.29
C ILE A 466 5.55 15.54 -22.38
N ILE A 467 5.30 16.79 -21.95
CA ILE A 467 3.96 17.40 -22.03
C ILE A 467 3.50 17.54 -23.48
N ALA A 468 4.34 18.06 -24.38
CA ALA A 468 4.00 18.21 -25.79
C ALA A 468 3.72 16.86 -26.48
N ALA A 469 4.46 15.82 -26.11
CA ALA A 469 4.23 14.47 -26.61
C ALA A 469 2.89 13.90 -26.10
N ALA A 470 2.57 14.08 -24.80
CA ALA A 470 1.30 13.65 -24.22
C ALA A 470 0.11 14.32 -24.92
N LYS A 471 0.15 15.64 -25.15
CA LYS A 471 -0.92 16.35 -25.88
C LYS A 471 -1.16 15.77 -27.28
N LYS A 472 -0.08 15.55 -28.05
CA LYS A 472 -0.18 14.94 -29.39
C LYS A 472 -0.76 13.52 -29.35
N LEU A 473 -0.37 12.73 -28.35
CA LEU A 473 -0.88 11.37 -28.19
C LEU A 473 -2.36 11.38 -27.77
N ALA A 474 -2.77 12.30 -26.89
CA ALA A 474 -4.15 12.46 -26.50
C ALA A 474 -5.06 12.78 -27.70
N ASP A 475 -4.68 13.74 -28.55
CA ASP A 475 -5.42 14.04 -29.78
C ASP A 475 -5.49 12.82 -30.71
N LYS A 476 -4.39 12.06 -30.85
CA LYS A 476 -4.39 10.81 -31.64
C LYS A 476 -5.33 9.76 -31.06
N TRP A 477 -5.32 9.58 -29.75
CA TRP A 477 -6.16 8.59 -29.08
C TRP A 477 -7.65 8.91 -29.16
N LEU A 478 -8.02 10.19 -29.19
CA LEU A 478 -9.40 10.61 -29.42
C LEU A 478 -9.94 10.20 -30.80
N VAL A 479 -9.04 9.98 -31.78
CA VAL A 479 -9.39 9.50 -33.13
C VAL A 479 -9.25 7.98 -33.25
N ASP A 480 -8.16 7.43 -32.72
CA ASP A 480 -7.85 6.00 -32.71
C ASP A 480 -7.57 5.52 -31.29
N LYS A 481 -8.53 4.81 -30.69
CA LYS A 481 -8.45 4.27 -29.33
C LYS A 481 -7.29 3.30 -29.11
N LYS A 482 -6.65 2.82 -30.19
CA LYS A 482 -5.49 1.93 -30.15
C LYS A 482 -4.15 2.67 -30.29
N ALA A 483 -4.16 3.99 -30.45
CA ALA A 483 -2.95 4.79 -30.66
C ALA A 483 -2.01 4.84 -29.44
N ILE A 484 -2.48 4.44 -28.26
CA ILE A 484 -1.73 4.44 -27.00
C ILE A 484 -1.92 3.07 -26.33
N ASP A 485 -0.86 2.59 -25.67
CA ASP A 485 -0.96 1.44 -24.77
C ASP A 485 -2.07 1.68 -23.71
N PRO A 486 -2.98 0.71 -23.48
CA PRO A 486 -4.07 0.85 -22.50
C PRO A 486 -3.63 1.32 -21.10
N ASP A 487 -2.43 0.97 -20.63
CA ASP A 487 -1.91 1.38 -19.32
C ASP A 487 -1.49 2.86 -19.27
N LEU A 488 -1.25 3.49 -20.42
CA LEU A 488 -0.78 4.86 -20.53
C LEU A 488 -1.88 5.86 -20.87
N VAL A 489 -3.05 5.42 -21.34
CA VAL A 489 -4.14 6.31 -21.78
C VAL A 489 -4.52 7.31 -20.69
N GLY A 490 -4.82 6.84 -19.47
CA GLY A 490 -5.22 7.71 -18.37
C GLY A 490 -4.14 8.75 -18.02
N LEU A 491 -2.87 8.35 -18.02
CA LEU A 491 -1.75 9.25 -17.77
C LEU A 491 -1.59 10.29 -18.89
N VAL A 492 -1.68 9.87 -20.15
CA VAL A 492 -1.57 10.76 -21.31
C VAL A 492 -2.68 11.78 -21.32
N LEU A 493 -3.93 11.36 -21.13
CA LEU A 493 -5.09 12.25 -21.09
C LEU A 493 -4.99 13.23 -19.90
N GLY A 494 -4.63 12.74 -18.71
CA GLY A 494 -4.48 13.59 -17.52
C GLY A 494 -3.37 14.65 -17.68
N ILE A 495 -2.20 14.27 -18.24
CA ILE A 495 -1.14 15.24 -18.55
C ILE A 495 -1.61 16.24 -19.61
N ALA A 496 -2.23 15.77 -20.69
CA ALA A 496 -2.72 16.65 -21.74
C ALA A 496 -3.76 17.66 -21.21
N ALA A 497 -4.68 17.20 -20.35
CA ALA A 497 -5.71 18.02 -19.70
C ALA A 497 -5.11 19.03 -18.72
N ARG A 498 -4.20 18.60 -17.84
CA ARG A 498 -3.58 19.48 -16.85
C ARG A 498 -2.92 20.71 -17.46
N PHE A 499 -2.30 20.54 -18.63
CA PHE A 499 -1.67 21.62 -19.37
C PHE A 499 -2.50 22.08 -20.58
N GLY A 500 -3.74 21.63 -20.71
CA GLY A 500 -4.65 21.89 -21.83
C GLY A 500 -5.37 23.22 -21.71
N ASP A 501 -6.21 23.51 -22.71
CA ASP A 501 -7.03 24.71 -22.79
C ASP A 501 -8.52 24.36 -22.89
N ARG A 502 -9.36 25.39 -23.03
CA ARG A 502 -10.81 25.23 -23.13
C ARG A 502 -11.22 24.38 -24.33
N ALA A 503 -10.56 24.54 -25.47
CA ALA A 503 -10.86 23.76 -26.67
C ALA A 503 -10.60 22.27 -26.44
N PHE A 504 -9.52 21.92 -25.73
CA PHE A 504 -9.26 20.53 -25.37
C PHE A 504 -10.27 19.98 -24.35
N PHE A 505 -10.70 20.77 -23.37
CA PHE A 505 -11.79 20.37 -22.46
C PHE A 505 -13.07 20.05 -23.23
N ASP A 506 -13.50 20.94 -24.14
CA ASP A 506 -14.72 20.76 -24.92
C ASP A 506 -14.64 19.50 -25.80
N LYS A 507 -13.45 19.19 -26.36
CA LYS A 507 -13.20 17.92 -27.08
C LYS A 507 -13.39 16.70 -26.18
N LEU A 508 -12.79 16.68 -24.99
CA LEU A 508 -12.91 15.56 -24.04
C LEU A 508 -14.37 15.37 -23.61
N HIS A 509 -15.06 16.47 -23.31
CA HIS A 509 -16.46 16.46 -22.91
C HIS A 509 -17.35 15.90 -24.03
N ALA A 510 -17.20 16.39 -25.26
CA ALA A 510 -17.95 15.87 -26.41
C ALA A 510 -17.69 14.37 -26.65
N ALA A 511 -16.44 13.92 -26.54
CA ALA A 511 -16.08 12.51 -26.67
C ALA A 511 -16.72 11.66 -25.56
N ALA A 512 -16.68 12.12 -24.30
CA ALA A 512 -17.23 11.39 -23.16
C ALA A 512 -18.75 11.15 -23.30
N LYS A 513 -19.50 12.11 -23.85
CA LYS A 513 -20.96 12.01 -24.02
C LYS A 513 -21.40 10.91 -24.97
N VAL A 514 -20.60 10.62 -25.98
CA VAL A 514 -20.94 9.62 -27.01
C VAL A 514 -20.27 8.26 -26.76
N GLU A 515 -19.30 8.21 -25.84
CA GLU A 515 -18.56 7.00 -25.51
C GLU A 515 -19.43 5.98 -24.76
N LYS A 516 -19.51 4.77 -25.32
CA LYS A 516 -20.32 3.68 -24.78
C LYS A 516 -19.49 2.76 -23.89
N GLU A 517 -18.20 2.63 -24.18
CA GLU A 517 -17.28 1.82 -23.37
C GLU A 517 -17.00 2.55 -22.04
N ARG A 518 -17.29 1.86 -20.92
CA ARG A 518 -17.33 2.49 -19.59
C ARG A 518 -15.93 2.88 -19.11
N LYS A 519 -14.91 2.08 -19.39
CA LYS A 519 -13.54 2.37 -18.99
C LYS A 519 -13.01 3.58 -19.78
N GLU A 520 -13.21 3.61 -21.09
CA GLU A 520 -12.79 4.74 -21.94
C GLU A 520 -13.53 6.02 -21.55
N ARG A 521 -14.85 5.95 -21.32
CA ARG A 521 -15.62 7.10 -20.82
C ARG A 521 -15.10 7.56 -19.45
N GLY A 522 -14.81 6.63 -18.54
CA GLY A 522 -14.20 6.94 -17.25
C GLY A 522 -12.83 7.63 -17.37
N GLN A 523 -12.00 7.23 -18.34
CA GLN A 523 -10.71 7.89 -18.61
C GLN A 523 -10.89 9.31 -19.15
N LEU A 524 -11.88 9.53 -20.02
CA LEU A 524 -12.23 10.87 -20.52
C LEU A 524 -12.74 11.77 -19.39
N ILE A 525 -13.70 11.28 -18.59
CA ILE A 525 -14.27 12.03 -17.46
C ILE A 525 -13.19 12.33 -16.42
N GLY A 526 -12.32 11.37 -16.09
CA GLY A 526 -11.21 11.60 -15.16
C GLY A 526 -10.30 12.74 -15.62
N ALA A 527 -9.92 12.75 -16.90
CA ALA A 527 -9.07 13.78 -17.48
C ALA A 527 -9.76 15.16 -17.55
N MET A 528 -11.08 15.22 -17.74
CA MET A 528 -11.83 16.48 -17.67
C MET A 528 -11.70 17.20 -16.32
N GLY A 529 -11.41 16.47 -15.23
CA GLY A 529 -11.16 17.04 -13.92
C GLY A 529 -9.71 17.45 -13.63
N ASP A 530 -8.75 17.14 -14.51
CA ASP A 530 -7.32 17.35 -14.27
C ASP A 530 -6.80 18.74 -14.69
N PHE A 531 -7.63 19.57 -15.31
CA PHE A 531 -7.25 20.91 -15.78
C PHE A 531 -6.78 21.84 -14.64
N ARG A 532 -5.91 22.79 -14.96
CA ARG A 532 -5.42 23.82 -14.01
C ARG A 532 -6.17 25.15 -14.08
N ASP A 533 -6.85 25.41 -15.19
CA ASP A 533 -7.59 26.65 -15.38
C ASP A 533 -8.82 26.69 -14.45
N PRO A 534 -8.95 27.70 -13.57
CA PRO A 534 -10.04 27.77 -12.59
C PRO A 534 -11.45 27.72 -13.20
N GLU A 535 -11.67 28.30 -14.37
CA GLU A 535 -12.99 28.35 -15.00
C GLU A 535 -13.34 27.01 -15.66
N ILE A 536 -12.35 26.34 -16.25
CA ILE A 536 -12.53 24.96 -16.75
C ILE A 536 -12.86 24.03 -15.59
N VAL A 537 -12.12 24.11 -14.48
CA VAL A 537 -12.31 23.25 -13.30
C VAL A 537 -13.70 23.45 -12.69
N LYS A 538 -14.16 24.70 -12.53
CA LYS A 538 -15.53 24.97 -12.08
C LYS A 538 -16.58 24.37 -13.02
N THR A 539 -16.38 24.50 -14.33
CA THR A 539 -17.26 23.91 -15.35
C THR A 539 -17.30 22.38 -15.23
N ALA A 540 -16.13 21.75 -15.10
CA ALA A 540 -15.99 20.30 -14.95
C ALA A 540 -16.71 19.79 -13.70
N MET A 541 -16.45 20.39 -12.53
CA MET A 541 -17.08 19.95 -11.27
C MET A 541 -18.60 20.14 -11.28
N ALA A 542 -19.12 21.19 -11.93
CA ALA A 542 -20.56 21.41 -12.03
C ALA A 542 -21.30 20.26 -12.74
N ILE A 543 -20.64 19.54 -13.66
CA ILE A 543 -21.20 18.34 -14.31
C ILE A 543 -21.49 17.23 -13.29
N ALA A 544 -20.75 17.13 -12.18
CA ALA A 544 -21.02 16.15 -11.13
C ALA A 544 -22.39 16.34 -10.45
N LEU A 545 -23.02 17.52 -10.59
CA LEU A 545 -24.35 17.81 -10.08
C LEU A 545 -25.46 17.44 -11.08
N THR A 546 -25.13 17.26 -12.36
CA THR A 546 -26.10 16.95 -13.42
C THR A 546 -26.23 15.44 -13.65
N ASP A 547 -27.21 15.02 -14.44
CA ASP A 547 -27.41 13.61 -14.84
C ASP A 547 -26.74 13.28 -16.18
N GLU A 548 -25.81 14.14 -16.63
CA GLU A 548 -25.11 13.95 -17.90
C GLU A 548 -24.26 12.67 -17.93
N PHE A 549 -23.69 12.29 -16.78
CA PHE A 549 -22.95 11.05 -16.60
C PHE A 549 -23.41 10.34 -15.32
N PRO A 550 -23.22 9.01 -15.22
CA PRO A 550 -23.51 8.29 -13.98
C PRO A 550 -22.72 8.89 -12.80
N SER A 551 -23.38 9.07 -11.66
CA SER A 551 -22.81 9.77 -10.48
C SER A 551 -21.47 9.19 -9.99
N TYR A 552 -21.27 7.88 -10.13
CA TYR A 552 -20.02 7.22 -9.73
C TYR A 552 -18.85 7.51 -10.70
N GLU A 553 -19.13 7.94 -11.93
CA GLU A 553 -18.12 8.40 -12.89
C GLU A 553 -17.90 9.89 -12.71
N SER A 554 -18.97 10.70 -12.67
CA SER A 554 -18.87 12.16 -12.61
C SER A 554 -18.28 12.68 -11.29
N ILE A 555 -18.40 11.93 -10.18
CA ILE A 555 -17.72 12.31 -8.93
C ILE A 555 -16.19 12.37 -9.08
N SER A 556 -15.62 11.65 -10.04
CA SER A 556 -14.18 11.74 -10.34
C SER A 556 -13.76 13.14 -10.79
N LEU A 557 -14.64 13.94 -11.41
CA LEU A 557 -14.36 15.33 -11.80
C LEU A 557 -14.01 16.20 -10.58
N VAL A 558 -14.65 15.93 -9.45
CA VAL A 558 -14.40 16.63 -8.19
C VAL A 558 -13.12 16.13 -7.53
N TRP A 559 -12.88 14.81 -7.51
CA TRP A 559 -11.66 14.24 -6.92
C TRP A 559 -10.40 14.58 -7.71
N SER A 560 -10.44 14.56 -9.05
CA SER A 560 -9.33 14.97 -9.91
C SER A 560 -8.98 16.46 -9.71
N ALA A 561 -9.94 17.30 -9.30
CA ALA A 561 -9.68 18.70 -9.02
C ALA A 561 -8.92 18.93 -7.69
N LEU A 562 -8.65 17.92 -6.86
CA LEU A 562 -7.84 18.03 -5.63
C LEU A 562 -6.32 18.02 -5.89
N ASN A 563 -5.92 18.78 -6.90
CA ASN A 563 -4.53 18.96 -7.30
C ASN A 563 -3.89 20.20 -6.64
N GLU A 564 -2.56 20.27 -6.74
CA GLU A 564 -1.73 21.36 -6.17
C GLU A 564 -2.27 22.78 -6.44
N ASP A 565 -2.86 22.99 -7.62
CA ASP A 565 -3.26 24.30 -8.15
C ASP A 565 -4.75 24.61 -7.93
N THR A 566 -5.57 23.58 -7.69
CA THR A 566 -7.04 23.64 -7.81
C THR A 566 -7.80 23.12 -6.59
N ARG A 567 -7.11 22.51 -5.62
CA ARG A 567 -7.75 21.86 -4.45
C ARG A 567 -8.64 22.78 -3.63
N GLU A 568 -8.31 24.07 -3.55
CA GLU A 568 -9.12 25.10 -2.87
C GLU A 568 -10.52 25.18 -3.51
N LEU A 569 -10.57 25.25 -4.85
CA LEU A 569 -11.83 25.28 -5.60
C LEU A 569 -12.66 24.01 -5.39
N ALA A 570 -11.99 22.85 -5.37
CA ALA A 570 -12.65 21.58 -5.16
C ALA A 570 -13.19 21.43 -3.73
N TYR A 571 -12.44 21.87 -2.73
CA TYR A 571 -12.86 21.86 -1.33
C TYR A 571 -14.09 22.75 -1.11
N ASP A 572 -14.06 23.99 -1.60
CA ASP A 572 -15.19 24.91 -1.55
C ASP A 572 -16.41 24.36 -2.29
N PHE A 573 -16.20 23.76 -3.46
CA PHE A 573 -17.26 23.14 -4.25
C PHE A 573 -17.92 21.98 -3.51
N ILE A 574 -17.12 21.10 -2.90
CA ILE A 574 -17.61 19.98 -2.08
C ILE A 574 -18.46 20.51 -0.93
N LYS A 575 -17.98 21.51 -0.19
CA LYS A 575 -18.72 22.05 0.94
C LYS A 575 -20.04 22.69 0.52
N LYS A 576 -20.00 23.53 -0.52
CA LYS A 576 -21.17 24.23 -1.05
C LYS A 576 -22.24 23.27 -1.55
N ASN A 577 -21.84 22.17 -2.17
CA ASN A 577 -22.76 21.24 -2.84
C ASN A 577 -22.84 19.87 -2.14
N HIS A 578 -22.40 19.77 -0.89
CA HIS A 578 -22.21 18.49 -0.19
C HIS A 578 -23.46 17.61 -0.24
N ASP A 579 -24.61 18.15 0.16
CA ASP A 579 -25.84 17.37 0.28
C ASP A 579 -26.38 16.93 -1.10
N ALA A 580 -26.17 17.76 -2.14
CA ALA A 580 -26.51 17.40 -3.52
C ALA A 580 -25.60 16.27 -4.06
N LEU A 581 -24.30 16.32 -3.76
CA LEU A 581 -23.35 15.27 -4.15
C LEU A 581 -23.67 13.96 -3.43
N ILE A 582 -23.87 13.99 -2.11
CA ILE A 582 -24.17 12.79 -1.31
C ILE A 582 -25.50 12.16 -1.73
N ALA A 583 -26.53 12.94 -2.06
CA ALA A 583 -27.81 12.41 -2.53
C ALA A 583 -27.69 11.55 -3.81
N LYS A 584 -26.62 11.73 -4.59
CA LYS A 584 -26.36 11.00 -5.84
C LYS A 584 -25.44 9.79 -5.66
N LEU A 585 -24.85 9.62 -4.48
CA LEU A 585 -23.83 8.61 -4.18
C LEU A 585 -24.40 7.49 -3.29
N PRO A 586 -23.71 6.34 -3.16
CA PRO A 586 -24.10 5.30 -2.22
C PRO A 586 -24.25 5.85 -0.79
N ARG A 587 -25.16 5.25 -0.01
CA ARG A 587 -25.56 5.72 1.33
C ARG A 587 -24.39 5.85 2.33
N ASP A 588 -23.38 5.03 2.12
CA ASP A 588 -22.17 4.85 2.90
C ASP A 588 -20.98 5.67 2.37
N TYR A 589 -21.18 6.44 1.30
CA TYR A 589 -20.16 7.33 0.75
C TYR A 589 -19.99 8.59 1.62
N SER A 590 -18.75 9.07 1.75
CA SER A 590 -18.45 10.30 2.47
C SER A 590 -17.34 11.08 1.77
N LEU A 591 -17.42 12.41 1.83
CA LEU A 591 -16.49 13.33 1.17
C LEU A 591 -15.46 13.92 2.14
N HIS A 592 -15.45 13.51 3.40
CA HIS A 592 -14.62 14.12 4.45
C HIS A 592 -13.10 13.98 4.20
N SER A 593 -12.67 12.96 3.45
CA SER A 593 -11.26 12.72 3.14
C SER A 593 -10.62 13.82 2.30
N VAL A 594 -11.42 14.70 1.68
CA VAL A 594 -10.97 15.92 1.00
C VAL A 594 -10.09 16.80 1.89
N ALA A 595 -10.35 16.83 3.20
CA ALA A 595 -9.58 17.63 4.14
C ALA A 595 -8.12 17.17 4.24
N GLY A 596 -7.83 15.90 3.94
CA GLY A 596 -6.48 15.35 3.91
C GLY A 596 -5.58 15.91 2.80
N SER A 597 -6.13 16.70 1.88
CA SER A 597 -5.39 17.41 0.83
C SER A 597 -4.78 18.74 1.29
N PHE A 598 -4.88 19.09 2.58
CA PHE A 598 -4.38 20.34 3.15
C PHE A 598 -3.45 20.09 4.33
N CYS A 599 -2.60 21.08 4.63
CA CYS A 599 -1.60 21.04 5.69
C CYS A 599 -1.48 22.40 6.40
N ASP A 600 -2.63 22.94 6.83
CA ASP A 600 -2.75 24.18 7.58
C ASP A 600 -3.91 24.15 8.58
N GLU A 601 -3.80 24.98 9.62
CA GLU A 601 -4.74 25.01 10.75
C GLU A 601 -6.15 25.48 10.35
N ALA A 602 -6.25 26.34 9.33
CA ALA A 602 -7.53 26.91 8.90
C ALA A 602 -8.42 25.82 8.26
N HIS A 603 -7.89 25.07 7.28
CA HIS A 603 -8.61 23.97 6.67
C HIS A 603 -8.92 22.85 7.66
N ARG A 604 -8.01 22.59 8.60
CA ARG A 604 -8.23 21.61 9.67
C ARG A 604 -9.45 21.96 10.54
N ALA A 605 -9.51 23.20 11.03
CA ALA A 605 -10.61 23.68 11.87
C ALA A 605 -11.93 23.75 11.08
N ASP A 606 -11.88 24.23 9.85
CA ASP A 606 -13.04 24.32 8.96
C ASP A 606 -13.62 22.93 8.61
N ALA A 607 -12.76 21.96 8.30
CA ALA A 607 -13.18 20.59 8.05
C ALA A 607 -13.86 19.97 9.28
N GLU A 608 -13.28 20.15 10.48
CA GLU A 608 -13.89 19.69 11.73
C GLU A 608 -15.28 20.27 11.93
N ALA A 609 -15.43 21.59 11.75
CA ALA A 609 -16.73 22.26 11.88
C ALA A 609 -17.76 21.76 10.86
N PHE A 610 -17.33 21.46 9.63
CA PHE A 610 -18.25 21.10 8.55
C PHE A 610 -18.65 19.61 8.54
N PHE A 611 -17.69 18.70 8.74
CA PHE A 611 -17.91 17.27 8.52
C PHE A 611 -18.28 16.47 9.78
N LYS A 612 -17.96 16.94 11.00
CA LYS A 612 -18.12 16.16 12.25
C LYS A 612 -19.50 15.53 12.42
N ASP A 613 -20.57 16.31 12.25
CA ASP A 613 -21.93 15.79 12.42
C ASP A 613 -22.43 14.99 11.20
N LYS A 614 -21.84 15.25 10.03
CA LYS A 614 -22.18 14.55 8.77
C LYS A 614 -21.64 13.13 8.78
N VAL A 615 -20.39 12.93 9.22
CA VAL A 615 -19.75 11.61 9.26
C VAL A 615 -20.31 10.70 10.35
N ALA A 616 -20.93 11.25 11.40
CA ALA A 616 -21.60 10.48 12.44
C ALA A 616 -22.71 9.56 11.91
N LYS A 617 -23.25 9.86 10.72
CA LYS A 617 -24.33 9.08 10.09
C LYS A 617 -23.82 7.95 9.19
N THR A 618 -22.51 7.90 8.91
CA THR A 618 -21.89 6.94 8.00
C THR A 618 -21.17 5.85 8.80
N PRO A 619 -21.46 4.55 8.55
CA PRO A 619 -20.68 3.45 9.15
C PRO A 619 -19.17 3.66 8.97
N GLY A 620 -18.39 3.54 10.05
CA GLY A 620 -16.94 3.83 10.04
C GLY A 620 -16.53 5.31 9.87
N GLY A 621 -17.47 6.21 9.57
CA GLY A 621 -17.26 7.63 9.29
C GLY A 621 -16.51 8.40 10.39
N PRO A 622 -16.90 8.32 11.68
CA PRO A 622 -16.23 9.07 12.75
C PRO A 622 -14.73 8.77 12.85
N ARG A 623 -14.35 7.49 12.76
CA ARG A 623 -12.94 7.09 12.84
C ARG A 623 -12.15 7.49 11.60
N SER A 624 -12.73 7.28 10.41
CA SER A 624 -12.10 7.70 9.15
C SER A 624 -11.86 9.21 9.11
N PHE A 625 -12.79 9.99 9.67
CA PHE A 625 -12.65 11.44 9.77
C PHE A 625 -11.61 11.85 10.83
N ALA A 626 -11.58 11.19 12.00
CA ALA A 626 -10.54 11.42 13.00
C ALA A 626 -9.14 11.16 12.43
N GLN A 627 -8.96 10.09 11.64
CA GLN A 627 -7.71 9.81 10.92
C GLN A 627 -7.37 10.90 9.90
N THR A 628 -8.37 11.44 9.21
CA THR A 628 -8.17 12.53 8.25
C THR A 628 -7.67 13.79 8.96
N LEU A 629 -8.34 14.24 10.03
CA LEU A 629 -7.91 15.41 10.81
C LEU A 629 -6.52 15.21 11.42
N GLU A 630 -6.25 14.02 11.96
CA GLU A 630 -4.95 13.70 12.52
C GLU A 630 -3.84 13.73 11.46
N ARG A 631 -4.09 13.27 10.23
CA ARG A 631 -3.12 13.38 9.13
C ARG A 631 -2.83 14.84 8.78
N VAL A 632 -3.84 15.71 8.83
CA VAL A 632 -3.65 17.15 8.63
C VAL A 632 -2.78 17.73 9.75
N ASP A 633 -3.05 17.39 11.01
CA ASP A 633 -2.25 17.80 12.17
C ASP A 633 -0.78 17.39 12.04
N LEU A 634 -0.53 16.13 11.69
CA LEU A 634 0.82 15.61 11.46
C LEU A 634 1.49 16.30 10.27
N CYS A 635 0.74 16.61 9.21
CA CYS A 635 1.30 17.33 8.06
C CYS A 635 1.71 18.76 8.43
N ILE A 636 0.89 19.49 9.20
CA ILE A 636 1.22 20.85 9.71
C ILE A 636 2.53 20.81 10.50
N ALA A 637 2.65 19.86 11.42
CA ALA A 637 3.83 19.73 12.27
C ALA A 637 5.09 19.39 11.45
N ARG A 638 5.00 18.44 10.51
CA ARG A 638 6.12 18.07 9.62
C ARG A 638 6.51 19.21 8.68
N LYS A 639 5.54 19.95 8.14
CA LYS A 639 5.78 21.13 7.31
C LYS A 639 6.61 22.16 8.04
N LYS A 640 6.27 22.42 9.32
CA LYS A 640 7.02 23.33 10.18
C LYS A 640 8.44 22.82 10.46
N ALA A 641 8.59 21.53 10.80
CA ALA A 641 9.89 20.95 11.17
C ALA A 641 10.86 20.82 9.98
N HIS A 642 10.36 20.36 8.83
CA HIS A 642 11.19 20.06 7.66
C HIS A 642 11.34 21.21 6.68
N GLY A 643 10.46 22.22 6.75
CA GLY A 643 10.46 23.40 5.86
C GLY A 643 11.85 24.01 5.64
N PRO A 644 12.59 24.38 6.70
CA PRO A 644 13.92 24.96 6.55
C PRO A 644 14.92 24.07 5.80
N GLY A 645 14.90 22.75 6.07
CA GLY A 645 15.76 21.78 5.38
C GLY A 645 15.41 21.61 3.91
N ILE A 646 14.11 21.62 3.58
CA ILE A 646 13.60 21.58 2.20
C ILE A 646 13.99 22.85 1.45
N GLU A 647 13.81 24.03 2.05
CA GLU A 647 14.18 25.30 1.45
C GLU A 647 15.69 25.37 1.19
N ALA A 648 16.52 24.99 2.17
CA ALA A 648 17.96 24.98 2.03
C ALA A 648 18.45 23.98 0.96
N PHE A 649 17.79 22.83 0.82
CA PHE A 649 18.09 21.86 -0.22
C PHE A 649 17.71 22.39 -1.61
N LEU A 650 16.50 22.92 -1.77
CA LEU A 650 15.98 23.41 -3.04
C LEU A 650 16.68 24.68 -3.53
N ALA A 651 17.15 25.55 -2.62
CA ALA A 651 17.95 26.72 -2.98
C ALA A 651 19.25 26.36 -3.73
N LYS A 652 19.74 25.13 -3.57
CA LYS A 652 20.95 24.61 -4.25
C LYS A 652 20.68 23.93 -5.60
N GLN A 653 19.41 23.81 -6.03
CA GLN A 653 19.00 23.03 -7.23
C GLN A 653 18.82 23.84 -8.51
#